data_AF-A0A3A8RYE7-F1
#
_entry.id   AF-A0A3A8RYE7-F1
#
_cell.length_a   1.000
_cell.length_b   1.000
_cell.length_c   1.000
_cell.angle_alpha   90.00
_cell.angle_beta   90.00
_cell.angle_gamma   90.00
#
_symmetry.space_group_name_H-M   'P 1'
#
loop_
_entity.id
_entity.type
_entity.pdbx_description
1 polymer ?
#
loop_
_entity_poly.entity_id
_entity_poly.type
_entity_poly.pdbx_seq_one_letter_code
_entity_poly.pdbx_strand_id
1 'polypeptide(L)'
;MPLGLGSGTVTGTGINCTNIVGSDCDETYGASASVTLTATPSAGSSFQGWNVDLDADLLSTPDCTGTTPTCTLSMGVARSVKPVFRLAAGTVNPIPVVNTSAITPEEIEAYLNNPANAATNTVARFISALPAEYRASPILMARSESLQTGTAEHPRLLLSSQTARSVFSIGPAPHASYPGSHPDVIEYMQWDEATKNFRFHEIILTTIPQMGSIPPRSRHIEKDDGKCAACHSTRNVLNLTGIPGTTGFPVGVIKTKNKPNWDPYDSWGGMLPFNRDRLYQGSVDTAAFRKLFNPWTWRTQPEVRRLIEQLRLQPPGRLSAGSPHLITRFRGGPNDGTPRFSFDLTPPVTTEPVPSGTATIATAYAFNAQPGSGALTSVTRGGPSVTLFHDSLISGDEGRGVQLFDLLGGFDGSLNQRRIADELASHRWATGSVYVDPRPVALAITKGCLTINSSLNTVQSSPSGLAVNLPFFTSRNGMGINALRDDTLARTQSIPRRKADIEKLNLSRAGDPYLMTGTTVNGLIPQYGAATSASTDVSLTRLRQEVFRRPIDNPAPDSTVMGGILVDRENYSPNTNLVALYRYFLEPLGVSVDKWSLGVRGRSRAYGFADVFSTYTGALQTELEANLTADPIPGLATPFSCASLIPAVNTTLASLPPVGDYPTYTDVQRIFNKACIECHGGLDYPPYKNFGTYLNLAEDQSAPGVNPLTASYDIAAPMATSQTGPLFDRITRTSEDCPNGMMPCGGPPLSQTDVETLRRWIIGGNPSLWGDPHLTTMDGVRYDFQGAGEYVLLRDPGLELQARHTPVQTEQPVGPDPHTGLTACASITTAVAVRVGPHRVSYQMNAEKPELLVLRVDGKPVTLEKELLLPAGGRITSTGTNGGIRIESAGGTRITVTTDWWAHYGLWYMNIDVRQARAREGLLGPIAPGNWLPVLPDGSQLGARPSDLGDRYVGLYEKFGESWRVTKDTSLFDYASGYSTESYTLREWPGYKADVCRIEKAPPGIPVVEPLKAIPLEQAEALCKGVSKERLRDCAQDVAATGDPVFAKTFVTTEKLGRNLAPETLELVTPKENAVTSSSVTFEWKDAYDKDGDAVVYRHCVWNVNTRFTYAACTKGVPEQSRTVKLEGGRDYFWKVLAEDGRGGTTESRTWRVTVK
;
A
#
# COMPACT_ATOMS: atom_id res chain seq x y z
N MET A 1 -3.35 21.86 -47.45
CA MET A 1 -2.99 22.10 -46.04
C MET A 1 -1.46 22.12 -45.87
N PRO A 2 -0.84 23.16 -45.31
CA PRO A 2 0.61 23.21 -45.13
C PRO A 2 1.09 22.30 -43.98
N LEU A 3 2.19 21.56 -44.17
CA LEU A 3 2.79 20.63 -43.19
C LEU A 3 4.17 21.09 -42.69
N GLY A 4 4.65 20.45 -41.62
CA GLY A 4 5.98 20.61 -41.06
C GLY A 4 6.07 21.62 -39.91
N LEU A 5 7.25 21.70 -39.29
CA LEU A 5 7.53 22.61 -38.17
C LEU A 5 7.64 24.08 -38.61
N GLY A 6 7.88 24.32 -39.90
CA GLY A 6 7.89 25.65 -40.49
C GLY A 6 6.49 26.20 -40.72
N SER A 7 6.42 27.38 -41.32
CA SER A 7 5.17 28.01 -41.72
C SER A 7 5.25 28.59 -43.13
N GLY A 8 4.09 28.74 -43.76
CA GLY A 8 3.92 29.27 -45.10
C GLY A 8 2.44 29.40 -45.47
N THR A 9 2.22 29.90 -46.68
CA THR A 9 0.89 30.07 -47.29
C THR A 9 0.86 29.35 -48.64
N VAL A 10 -0.35 28.99 -49.07
CA VAL A 10 -0.61 28.38 -50.38
C VAL A 10 -1.75 29.15 -51.02
N THR A 11 -1.46 29.83 -52.11
CA THR A 11 -2.44 30.66 -52.82
C THR A 11 -2.69 30.14 -54.23
N GLY A 12 -3.94 30.24 -54.67
CA GLY A 12 -4.37 29.98 -56.04
C GLY A 12 -5.62 30.80 -56.36
N THR A 13 -6.21 30.59 -57.54
CA THR A 13 -7.47 31.26 -57.91
C THR A 13 -8.57 30.87 -56.92
N GLY A 14 -9.04 31.79 -56.07
CA GLY A 14 -10.12 31.52 -55.13
C GLY A 14 -9.75 30.69 -53.89
N ILE A 15 -8.48 30.32 -53.71
CA ILE A 15 -8.00 29.58 -52.52
C ILE A 15 -6.83 30.31 -51.85
N ASN A 16 -6.90 30.49 -50.53
CA ASN A 16 -5.82 31.07 -49.73
C ASN A 16 -5.62 30.32 -48.41
N CYS A 17 -4.88 29.22 -48.51
CA CYS A 17 -4.65 28.32 -47.39
C CYS A 17 -3.43 28.73 -46.59
N THR A 18 -3.59 28.93 -45.28
CA THR A 18 -2.50 29.31 -44.37
C THR A 18 -2.36 28.30 -43.24
N ASN A 19 -1.44 28.52 -42.30
CA ASN A 19 -1.34 27.72 -41.08
C ASN A 19 -2.28 28.17 -39.95
N ILE A 20 -3.10 29.19 -40.21
CA ILE A 20 -4.04 29.74 -39.22
C ILE A 20 -5.33 28.91 -39.27
N VAL A 21 -5.86 28.62 -38.08
CA VAL A 21 -7.15 27.92 -37.91
C VAL A 21 -8.25 28.73 -38.60
N GLY A 22 -9.06 28.04 -39.42
CA GLY A 22 -10.15 28.67 -40.17
C GLY A 22 -9.73 29.39 -41.46
N SER A 23 -8.48 29.22 -41.92
CA SER A 23 -8.09 29.71 -43.25
C SER A 23 -8.72 28.89 -44.38
N ASP A 24 -8.84 29.55 -45.53
CA ASP A 24 -9.51 29.04 -46.72
C ASP A 24 -8.66 27.97 -47.43
N CYS A 25 -8.77 26.73 -46.94
CA CYS A 25 -8.01 25.58 -47.40
C CYS A 25 -8.83 24.57 -48.21
N ASP A 26 -10.10 24.87 -48.48
CA ASP A 26 -11.06 24.02 -49.20
C ASP A 26 -11.76 24.90 -50.24
N GLU A 27 -11.65 24.59 -51.54
CA GLU A 27 -12.28 25.41 -52.60
C GLU A 27 -12.94 24.53 -53.68
N THR A 28 -14.05 25.02 -54.26
CA THR A 28 -14.81 24.30 -55.29
C THR A 28 -14.55 24.88 -56.68
N TYR A 29 -14.10 24.01 -57.60
CA TYR A 29 -13.80 24.37 -58.97
C TYR A 29 -14.70 23.65 -59.97
N GLY A 30 -14.88 24.23 -61.16
CA GLY A 30 -15.52 23.54 -62.28
C GLY A 30 -14.69 22.35 -62.79
N ALA A 31 -15.36 21.32 -63.31
CA ALA A 31 -14.78 20.03 -63.72
C ALA A 31 -13.73 20.07 -64.86
N SER A 32 -13.45 21.25 -65.43
CA SER A 32 -12.43 21.49 -66.46
C SER A 32 -11.44 22.61 -66.08
N ALA A 33 -11.52 23.13 -64.85
CA ALA A 33 -10.66 24.22 -64.40
C ALA A 33 -9.20 23.74 -64.28
N SER A 34 -8.28 24.63 -64.66
CA SER A 34 -6.85 24.47 -64.39
C SER A 34 -6.47 25.43 -63.27
N VAL A 35 -5.96 24.90 -62.16
CA VAL A 35 -5.65 25.66 -60.94
C VAL A 35 -4.15 25.58 -60.68
N THR A 36 -3.46 26.72 -60.63
CA THR A 36 -2.05 26.79 -60.23
C THR A 36 -1.95 27.26 -58.79
N LEU A 37 -1.42 26.40 -57.94
CA LEU A 37 -1.15 26.70 -56.53
C LEU A 37 0.30 27.15 -56.37
N THR A 38 0.51 28.17 -55.54
CA THR A 38 1.84 28.72 -55.20
C THR A 38 2.06 28.62 -53.70
N ALA A 39 3.08 27.88 -53.28
CA ALA A 39 3.53 27.78 -51.91
C ALA A 39 4.57 28.88 -51.60
N THR A 40 4.30 29.69 -50.59
CA THR A 40 5.19 30.78 -50.15
C THR A 40 5.56 30.57 -48.68
N PRO A 41 6.83 30.29 -48.35
CA PRO A 41 7.27 30.14 -46.97
C PRO A 41 7.19 31.48 -46.23
N SER A 42 6.80 31.45 -44.96
CA SER A 42 6.86 32.62 -44.08
C SER A 42 8.32 32.89 -43.65
N ALA A 43 8.57 34.08 -43.09
CA ALA A 43 9.89 34.43 -42.56
C ALA A 43 10.42 33.37 -41.57
N GLY A 44 11.69 32.98 -41.72
CA GLY A 44 12.32 31.92 -40.91
C GLY A 44 11.94 30.49 -41.31
N SER A 45 11.17 30.30 -42.37
CA SER A 45 10.80 28.98 -42.92
C SER A 45 11.26 28.81 -44.37
N SER A 46 11.31 27.57 -44.84
CA SER A 46 11.65 27.19 -46.21
C SER A 46 10.66 26.16 -46.75
N PHE A 47 10.34 26.25 -48.03
CA PHE A 47 9.54 25.25 -48.73
C PHE A 47 10.43 24.06 -49.13
N GLN A 48 10.02 22.85 -48.75
CA GLN A 48 10.80 21.62 -48.95
C GLN A 48 10.22 20.70 -50.02
N GLY A 49 9.06 21.03 -50.56
CA GLY A 49 8.40 20.27 -51.62
C GLY A 49 6.97 19.87 -51.28
N TRP A 50 6.33 19.24 -52.26
CA TRP A 50 4.96 18.75 -52.18
C TRP A 50 4.92 17.28 -51.76
N ASN A 51 4.04 16.94 -50.80
CA ASN A 51 3.76 15.58 -50.36
C ASN A 51 5.00 14.77 -49.90
N VAL A 52 5.94 15.44 -49.22
CA VAL A 52 7.13 14.80 -48.64
C VAL A 52 6.72 14.07 -47.35
N ASP A 53 6.47 12.76 -47.45
CA ASP A 53 6.17 11.87 -46.33
C ASP A 53 7.03 10.60 -46.44
N LEU A 54 7.70 10.24 -45.35
CA LEU A 54 8.58 9.07 -45.27
C LEU A 54 7.80 7.75 -45.11
N ASP A 55 6.54 7.82 -44.69
CA ASP A 55 5.62 6.66 -44.59
C ASP A 55 4.69 6.58 -45.80
N ALA A 56 4.95 7.36 -46.87
CA ALA A 56 4.12 7.40 -48.08
C ALA A 56 3.95 6.03 -48.74
N ASP A 57 2.71 5.74 -49.16
CA ASP A 57 2.39 4.60 -50.00
C ASP A 57 2.88 4.85 -51.43
N LEU A 58 3.90 4.09 -51.83
CA LEU A 58 4.49 4.17 -53.16
C LEU A 58 3.53 3.74 -54.28
N LEU A 59 2.46 3.01 -53.95
CA LEU A 59 1.42 2.61 -54.91
C LEU A 59 0.38 3.71 -55.16
N SER A 60 0.36 4.76 -54.34
CA SER A 60 -0.54 5.89 -54.49
C SER A 60 0.13 7.05 -55.23
N THR A 61 -0.65 7.80 -56.02
CA THR A 61 -0.16 8.91 -56.84
C THR A 61 -0.50 10.26 -56.19
N PRO A 62 0.49 11.04 -55.72
CA PRO A 62 0.26 12.38 -55.19
C PRO A 62 -0.24 13.36 -56.27
N ASP A 63 -1.11 14.31 -55.90
CA ASP A 63 -1.61 15.32 -56.84
C ASP A 63 -0.54 16.37 -57.22
N CYS A 64 0.38 16.66 -56.29
CA CYS A 64 1.55 17.53 -56.50
C CYS A 64 2.83 16.82 -56.03
N THR A 65 3.93 17.03 -56.76
CA THR A 65 5.26 16.49 -56.46
C THR A 65 6.36 17.52 -56.70
N GLY A 66 7.58 17.20 -56.26
CA GLY A 66 8.77 18.01 -56.52
C GLY A 66 8.97 19.15 -55.53
N THR A 67 10.05 19.90 -55.74
CA THR A 67 10.54 20.99 -54.87
C THR A 67 10.24 22.39 -55.43
N THR A 68 9.64 22.48 -56.61
CA THR A 68 9.20 23.76 -57.20
C THR A 68 8.02 24.32 -56.41
N PRO A 69 8.02 25.60 -56.02
CA PRO A 69 6.95 26.19 -55.18
C PRO A 69 5.61 26.34 -55.90
N THR A 70 5.53 26.11 -57.20
CA THR A 70 4.28 26.14 -57.99
C THR A 70 3.86 24.73 -58.38
N CYS A 71 2.57 24.42 -58.30
CA CYS A 71 1.98 23.18 -58.78
C CYS A 71 0.67 23.45 -59.56
N THR A 72 0.56 22.95 -60.79
CA THR A 72 -0.64 23.11 -61.63
C THR A 72 -1.48 21.83 -61.63
N LEU A 73 -2.76 21.97 -61.36
CA LEU A 73 -3.74 20.89 -61.21
C LEU A 73 -4.85 21.03 -62.25
N SER A 74 -5.25 19.90 -62.86
CA SER A 74 -6.47 19.82 -63.66
C SER A 74 -7.61 19.24 -62.80
N MET A 75 -8.68 20.02 -62.68
CA MET A 75 -9.81 19.78 -61.78
C MET A 75 -10.90 18.97 -62.47
N GLY A 76 -10.66 17.67 -62.73
CA GLY A 76 -11.70 16.71 -63.15
C GLY A 76 -12.16 15.75 -62.04
N VAL A 77 -11.42 15.75 -60.93
CA VAL A 77 -11.70 15.00 -59.70
C VAL A 77 -11.25 15.86 -58.51
N ALA A 78 -11.73 15.55 -57.31
CA ALA A 78 -11.26 16.21 -56.10
C ALA A 78 -9.75 15.96 -55.87
N ARG A 79 -9.03 17.01 -55.48
CA ARG A 79 -7.57 17.02 -55.29
C ARG A 79 -7.21 17.35 -53.85
N SER A 80 -6.08 16.84 -53.38
CA SER A 80 -5.48 17.17 -52.08
C SER A 80 -4.00 17.48 -52.23
N VAL A 81 -3.56 18.58 -51.63
CA VAL A 81 -2.16 19.03 -51.69
C VAL A 81 -1.59 19.38 -50.32
N LYS A 82 -0.37 18.92 -50.08
CA LYS A 82 0.35 19.10 -48.81
C LYS A 82 1.76 19.67 -49.04
N PRO A 83 1.93 21.00 -49.09
CA PRO A 83 3.25 21.61 -49.12
C PRO A 83 3.93 21.46 -47.76
N VAL A 84 5.20 21.05 -47.74
CA VAL A 84 5.98 20.89 -46.51
C VAL A 84 6.88 22.11 -46.30
N PHE A 85 6.71 22.77 -45.16
CA PHE A 85 7.53 23.88 -44.71
C PHE A 85 8.41 23.46 -43.52
N ARG A 86 9.70 23.77 -43.57
CA ARG A 86 10.64 23.54 -42.46
C ARG A 86 11.21 24.84 -41.93
N LEU A 87 11.55 24.87 -40.65
CA LEU A 87 12.30 25.98 -40.05
C LEU A 87 13.69 26.10 -40.71
N ALA A 88 14.26 27.30 -40.70
CA ALA A 88 15.63 27.52 -41.14
C ALA A 88 16.60 26.60 -40.36
N ALA A 89 17.64 26.10 -41.03
CA ALA A 89 18.67 25.29 -40.41
C ALA A 89 19.29 26.05 -39.21
N GLY A 90 19.52 25.35 -38.09
CA GLY A 90 20.02 25.94 -36.86
C GLY A 90 18.94 26.53 -35.93
N THR A 91 17.67 26.60 -36.35
CA THR A 91 16.57 27.06 -35.48
C THR A 91 16.26 26.06 -34.37
N VAL A 92 16.24 24.77 -34.70
CA VAL A 92 16.10 23.67 -33.75
C VAL A 92 17.29 22.75 -33.98
N ASN A 93 18.19 22.70 -33.01
CA ASN A 93 19.38 21.86 -33.08
C ASN A 93 19.10 20.51 -32.42
N PRO A 94 19.71 19.40 -32.90
CA PRO A 94 19.68 18.12 -32.20
C PRO A 94 20.22 18.27 -30.78
N ILE A 95 19.64 17.52 -29.84
CA ILE A 95 20.17 17.48 -28.47
C ILE A 95 21.55 16.81 -28.51
N PRO A 96 22.61 17.45 -27.99
CA PRO A 96 23.91 16.81 -27.84
C PRO A 96 23.78 15.67 -26.82
N VAL A 97 23.96 14.44 -27.28
CA VAL A 97 23.83 13.24 -26.44
C VAL A 97 25.08 12.39 -26.57
N VAL A 98 25.63 11.95 -25.44
CA VAL A 98 26.74 11.00 -25.40
C VAL A 98 26.26 9.58 -25.68
N ASN A 99 25.09 9.21 -25.13
CA ASN A 99 24.44 7.94 -25.34
C ASN A 99 22.99 8.16 -25.77
N THR A 100 22.66 7.86 -27.04
CA THR A 100 21.31 8.09 -27.58
C THR A 100 20.25 7.31 -26.83
N SER A 101 20.60 6.18 -26.21
CA SER A 101 19.67 5.33 -25.49
C SER A 101 19.47 5.69 -24.02
N ALA A 102 20.29 6.59 -23.47
CA ALA A 102 20.28 6.98 -22.06
C ALA A 102 20.69 8.45 -21.91
N ILE A 103 19.83 9.35 -22.40
CA ILE A 103 20.02 10.80 -22.30
C ILE A 103 20.04 11.18 -20.81
N THR A 104 20.87 12.14 -20.37
CA THR A 104 20.88 12.56 -18.96
C THR A 104 20.07 13.83 -18.73
N PRO A 105 19.53 14.06 -17.51
CA PRO A 105 18.88 15.32 -17.18
C PRO A 105 19.85 16.51 -17.30
N GLU A 106 21.15 16.31 -17.10
CA GLU A 106 22.19 17.33 -17.31
C GLU A 106 22.34 17.72 -18.79
N GLU A 107 22.30 16.74 -19.72
CA GLU A 107 22.33 17.02 -21.16
C GLU A 107 21.10 17.82 -21.61
N ILE A 108 19.93 17.47 -21.09
CA ILE A 108 18.67 18.20 -21.37
C ILE A 108 18.73 19.60 -20.78
N GLU A 109 19.18 19.75 -19.53
CA GLU A 109 19.34 21.05 -18.88
C GLU A 109 20.30 21.96 -19.65
N ALA A 110 21.47 21.45 -20.05
CA ALA A 110 22.44 22.18 -20.85
C ALA A 110 21.87 22.56 -22.23
N TYR A 111 21.13 21.65 -22.86
CA TYR A 111 20.47 21.91 -24.13
C TYR A 111 19.43 23.03 -24.02
N LEU A 112 18.58 22.98 -22.99
CA LEU A 112 17.56 23.99 -22.77
C LEU A 112 18.20 25.34 -22.43
N ASN A 113 19.21 25.38 -21.56
CA ASN A 113 19.85 26.63 -21.13
C ASN A 113 20.69 27.31 -22.22
N ASN A 114 21.02 26.61 -23.31
CA ASN A 114 21.74 27.21 -24.44
C ASN A 114 20.82 28.16 -25.24
N PRO A 115 21.15 29.47 -25.35
CA PRO A 115 20.35 30.45 -26.11
C PRO A 115 20.12 30.07 -27.57
N ALA A 116 21.03 29.30 -28.20
CA ALA A 116 20.86 28.81 -29.57
C ALA A 116 19.66 27.85 -29.72
N ASN A 117 19.14 27.30 -28.62
CA ASN A 117 18.00 26.38 -28.58
C ASN A 117 16.75 27.03 -27.97
N ALA A 118 16.71 28.36 -27.82
CA ALA A 118 15.56 29.08 -27.27
C ALA A 118 14.27 28.85 -28.09
N ALA A 119 14.40 28.52 -29.38
CA ALA A 119 13.27 28.19 -30.23
C ALA A 119 12.71 26.76 -30.00
N THR A 120 13.39 25.91 -29.23
CA THR A 120 12.84 24.63 -28.74
C THR A 120 11.95 24.89 -27.54
N ASN A 121 10.76 25.43 -27.83
CA ASN A 121 9.77 25.91 -26.86
C ASN A 121 8.38 25.28 -27.04
N THR A 122 8.27 24.27 -27.91
CA THR A 122 7.07 23.43 -28.07
C THR A 122 7.48 21.97 -28.11
N VAL A 123 6.56 21.08 -27.74
CA VAL A 123 6.83 19.64 -27.70
C VAL A 123 7.23 19.08 -29.06
N ALA A 124 6.58 19.50 -30.15
CA ALA A 124 6.93 19.05 -31.50
C ALA A 124 8.38 19.41 -31.87
N ARG A 125 8.86 20.59 -31.47
CA ARG A 125 10.26 21.01 -31.70
C ARG A 125 11.22 20.20 -30.82
N PHE A 126 10.89 19.98 -29.55
CA PHE A 126 11.71 19.15 -28.67
C PHE A 126 11.86 17.72 -29.22
N ILE A 127 10.76 17.11 -29.65
CA ILE A 127 10.77 15.76 -30.24
C ILE A 127 11.57 15.72 -31.53
N SER A 128 11.52 16.77 -32.36
CA SER A 128 12.35 16.85 -33.57
C SER A 128 13.85 16.92 -33.29
N ALA A 129 14.23 17.45 -32.11
CA ALA A 129 15.60 17.52 -31.63
C ALA A 129 16.09 16.20 -30.99
N LEU A 130 15.19 15.27 -30.67
CA LEU A 130 15.55 13.95 -30.15
C LEU A 130 16.22 13.08 -31.24
N PRO A 131 17.08 12.12 -30.83
CA PRO A 131 17.56 11.06 -31.70
C PRO A 131 16.41 10.36 -32.44
N ALA A 132 16.67 9.88 -33.66
CA ALA A 132 15.63 9.33 -34.53
C ALA A 132 14.91 8.10 -33.92
N GLU A 133 15.60 7.31 -33.07
CA GLU A 133 15.05 6.11 -32.43
C GLU A 133 13.78 6.39 -31.62
N TYR A 134 13.72 7.50 -30.89
CA TYR A 134 12.55 7.87 -30.06
C TYR A 134 11.29 8.15 -30.89
N ARG A 135 11.44 8.49 -32.17
CA ARG A 135 10.33 8.83 -33.08
C ARG A 135 9.86 7.65 -33.93
N ALA A 136 10.60 6.53 -33.89
CA ALA A 136 10.38 5.39 -34.75
C ALA A 136 9.20 4.50 -34.31
N SER A 137 8.93 4.43 -33.00
CA SER A 137 7.92 3.51 -32.44
C SER A 137 7.08 4.12 -31.30
N PRO A 138 6.35 5.23 -31.53
CA PRO A 138 5.53 5.86 -30.49
C PRO A 138 4.47 4.90 -29.93
N ILE A 139 4.35 4.80 -28.62
CA ILE A 139 3.28 4.04 -27.94
C ILE A 139 2.16 5.01 -27.59
N LEU A 140 0.93 4.65 -27.96
CA LEU A 140 -0.25 5.49 -27.74
C LEU A 140 -0.98 5.07 -26.47
N MET A 141 -1.33 6.03 -25.62
CA MET A 141 -2.08 5.84 -24.39
C MET A 141 -3.36 6.71 -24.41
N ALA A 142 -4.47 6.16 -24.91
CA ALA A 142 -5.83 6.71 -24.89
C ALA A 142 -6.43 6.91 -23.47
N ARG A 143 -5.85 6.30 -22.43
CA ARG A 143 -6.16 6.57 -21.02
C ARG A 143 -4.87 6.59 -20.21
N SER A 144 -4.68 7.63 -19.43
CA SER A 144 -3.55 7.71 -18.51
C SER A 144 -3.91 8.48 -17.25
N GLU A 145 -3.53 7.93 -16.10
CA GLU A 145 -3.73 8.51 -14.77
C GLU A 145 -2.43 9.18 -14.26
N SER A 146 -1.76 9.94 -15.14
CA SER A 146 -0.53 10.71 -14.82
C SER A 146 -0.75 12.22 -14.97
N LEU A 147 0.22 13.03 -14.50
CA LEU A 147 0.36 14.46 -14.84
C LEU A 147 0.37 14.71 -16.36
N GLN A 148 0.74 13.70 -17.16
CA GLN A 148 0.55 13.68 -18.60
C GLN A 148 -0.65 12.80 -18.93
N THR A 149 -1.82 13.42 -19.03
CA THR A 149 -3.08 12.68 -19.27
C THR A 149 -3.21 12.23 -20.70
N GLY A 150 -3.79 11.06 -20.90
CA GLY A 150 -4.17 10.55 -22.21
C GLY A 150 -5.69 10.49 -22.34
N THR A 151 -6.20 10.91 -23.50
CA THR A 151 -7.59 10.69 -23.89
C THR A 151 -7.64 9.97 -25.23
N ALA A 152 -8.81 9.43 -25.55
CA ALA A 152 -9.08 8.79 -26.83
C ALA A 152 -8.83 9.72 -28.05
N GLU A 153 -9.10 11.02 -27.89
CA GLU A 153 -8.84 12.05 -28.91
C GLU A 153 -7.37 12.47 -28.85
N HIS A 154 -6.87 12.78 -27.67
CA HIS A 154 -5.50 13.26 -27.42
C HIS A 154 -4.73 12.19 -26.63
N PRO A 155 -4.26 11.09 -27.27
CA PRO A 155 -3.56 10.04 -26.55
C PRO A 155 -2.23 10.54 -26.01
N ARG A 156 -1.88 10.11 -24.80
CA ARG A 156 -0.54 10.29 -24.25
C ARG A 156 0.43 9.47 -25.11
N LEU A 157 1.60 10.01 -25.40
CA LEU A 157 2.63 9.35 -26.21
C LEU A 157 3.79 8.93 -25.31
N LEU A 158 4.22 7.67 -25.40
CA LEU A 158 5.50 7.24 -24.86
C LEU A 158 6.51 7.05 -26.00
N LEU A 159 7.65 7.72 -25.88
CA LEU A 159 8.76 7.67 -26.81
C LEU A 159 9.96 7.06 -26.07
N SER A 160 10.21 5.77 -26.29
CA SER A 160 11.27 5.02 -25.63
C SER A 160 12.55 4.96 -26.46
N SER A 161 13.69 4.90 -25.78
CA SER A 161 14.94 4.44 -26.40
C SER A 161 14.89 2.97 -26.76
N GLN A 162 15.85 2.51 -27.57
CA GLN A 162 15.96 1.10 -27.96
C GLN A 162 16.21 0.16 -26.77
N THR A 163 16.66 0.68 -25.62
CA THR A 163 16.97 -0.09 -24.41
C THR A 163 16.05 0.21 -23.24
N ALA A 164 15.01 1.03 -23.43
CA ALA A 164 14.09 1.48 -22.38
C ALA A 164 14.72 2.22 -21.19
N ARG A 165 16.01 2.56 -21.27
CA ARG A 165 16.72 3.34 -20.24
C ARG A 165 16.30 4.81 -20.22
N SER A 166 15.58 5.27 -21.23
CA SER A 166 15.04 6.61 -21.33
C SER A 166 13.69 6.57 -22.03
N VAL A 167 12.67 7.15 -21.41
CA VAL A 167 11.32 7.22 -21.97
C VAL A 167 10.75 8.62 -21.76
N PHE A 168 10.39 9.29 -22.85
CA PHE A 168 9.67 10.56 -22.81
C PHE A 168 8.17 10.31 -22.89
N SER A 169 7.42 11.04 -22.09
CA SER A 169 5.99 10.94 -21.98
C SER A 169 5.33 12.30 -22.23
N ILE A 170 4.41 12.34 -23.18
CA ILE A 170 3.79 13.57 -23.67
C ILE A 170 2.27 13.48 -23.60
N GLY A 171 1.62 14.46 -22.97
CA GLY A 171 0.18 14.72 -23.05
C GLY A 171 -0.09 15.91 -23.96
N PRO A 172 -0.69 15.74 -25.15
CA PRO A 172 -0.76 16.82 -26.15
C PRO A 172 -1.87 17.85 -25.91
N ALA A 173 -2.65 17.72 -24.84
CA ALA A 173 -3.74 18.62 -24.50
C ALA A 173 -3.88 18.78 -22.96
N PRO A 174 -4.37 19.93 -22.47
CA PRO A 174 -4.72 20.09 -21.07
C PRO A 174 -5.95 19.24 -20.70
N HIS A 175 -6.09 18.88 -19.43
CA HIS A 175 -7.24 18.08 -18.96
C HIS A 175 -7.76 18.57 -17.60
N ALA A 176 -9.07 18.80 -17.52
CA ALA A 176 -9.73 19.36 -16.33
C ALA A 176 -9.58 18.48 -15.08
N SER A 177 -9.57 17.14 -15.23
CA SER A 177 -9.37 16.21 -14.10
C SER A 177 -7.95 16.23 -13.50
N TYR A 178 -6.98 16.93 -14.09
CA TYR A 178 -5.58 16.89 -13.68
C TYR A 178 -4.98 18.32 -13.68
N PRO A 179 -5.20 19.12 -12.63
CA PRO A 179 -4.94 20.56 -12.62
C PRO A 179 -3.46 20.98 -12.78
N GLY A 180 -2.50 20.04 -12.81
CA GLY A 180 -1.08 20.31 -13.12
C GLY A 180 -0.63 19.94 -14.53
N SER A 181 -1.48 19.27 -15.31
CA SER A 181 -1.17 18.81 -16.65
C SER A 181 -1.11 19.98 -17.63
N HIS A 182 -0.07 20.03 -18.47
CA HIS A 182 0.11 21.10 -19.44
C HIS A 182 0.79 20.58 -20.72
N PRO A 183 0.33 20.98 -21.92
CA PRO A 183 0.83 20.45 -23.20
C PRO A 183 2.29 20.82 -23.52
N ASP A 184 2.86 21.81 -22.83
CA ASP A 184 4.28 22.19 -22.96
C ASP A 184 5.21 21.57 -21.91
N VAL A 185 4.71 20.56 -21.19
CA VAL A 185 5.46 19.79 -20.21
C VAL A 185 5.65 18.37 -20.71
N ILE A 186 6.85 17.82 -20.52
CA ILE A 186 7.18 16.43 -20.84
C ILE A 186 7.59 15.73 -19.55
N GLU A 187 6.98 14.60 -19.25
CA GLU A 187 7.45 13.71 -18.19
C GLU A 187 8.58 12.85 -18.77
N TYR A 188 9.69 12.73 -18.05
CA TYR A 188 10.86 12.03 -18.52
C TYR A 188 11.31 10.97 -17.49
N MET A 189 11.28 9.70 -17.89
CA MET A 189 11.82 8.60 -17.10
C MET A 189 13.25 8.28 -17.55
N GLN A 190 14.15 8.20 -16.59
CA GLN A 190 15.53 7.80 -16.75
C GLN A 190 15.82 6.55 -15.90
N TRP A 191 16.58 5.60 -16.43
CA TRP A 191 17.25 4.59 -15.61
C TRP A 191 18.60 5.11 -15.10
N ASP A 192 18.75 5.21 -13.79
CA ASP A 192 20.00 5.54 -13.13
C ASP A 192 20.76 4.27 -12.76
N GLU A 193 21.90 4.07 -13.42
CA GLU A 193 22.75 2.90 -13.23
C GLU A 193 23.44 2.89 -11.86
N ALA A 194 23.80 4.05 -11.31
CA ALA A 194 24.51 4.14 -10.04
C ALA A 194 23.62 3.79 -8.85
N THR A 195 22.36 4.23 -8.91
CA THR A 195 21.38 3.96 -7.85
C THR A 195 20.47 2.77 -8.16
N LYS A 196 20.61 2.11 -9.33
CA LYS A 196 19.74 1.02 -9.81
C LYS A 196 18.27 1.38 -9.64
N ASN A 197 17.90 2.57 -10.10
CA ASN A 197 16.58 3.16 -9.85
C ASN A 197 16.01 3.81 -11.10
N PHE A 198 14.69 3.78 -11.23
CA PHE A 198 14.01 4.63 -12.21
C PHE A 198 13.85 6.04 -11.59
N ARG A 199 14.24 7.07 -12.32
CA ARG A 199 14.12 8.48 -11.93
C ARG A 199 13.15 9.16 -12.87
N PHE A 200 12.37 10.08 -12.33
CA PHE A 200 11.30 10.76 -13.05
C PHE A 200 11.51 12.27 -12.94
N HIS A 201 11.49 12.94 -14.08
CA HIS A 201 11.80 14.35 -14.22
C HIS A 201 10.65 15.04 -14.96
N GLU A 202 10.52 16.36 -14.76
CA GLU A 202 9.56 17.19 -15.47
C GLU A 202 10.30 18.20 -16.34
N ILE A 203 10.16 18.10 -17.66
CA ILE A 203 10.78 19.03 -18.61
C ILE A 203 9.74 20.09 -18.99
N ILE A 204 10.06 21.35 -18.71
CA ILE A 204 9.19 22.50 -18.95
C ILE A 204 9.77 23.30 -20.12
N LEU A 205 9.06 23.34 -21.25
CA LEU A 205 9.57 23.94 -22.50
C LEU A 205 9.32 25.44 -22.60
N THR A 206 8.36 25.96 -21.85
CA THR A 206 7.99 27.39 -21.80
C THR A 206 7.48 27.74 -20.40
N THR A 207 7.34 29.04 -20.10
CA THR A 207 6.80 29.47 -18.81
C THR A 207 5.34 29.09 -18.69
N ILE A 208 4.98 28.44 -17.57
CA ILE A 208 3.61 28.01 -17.27
C ILE A 208 3.09 28.86 -16.11
N PRO A 209 1.92 29.51 -16.26
CA PRO A 209 1.31 30.27 -15.18
C PRO A 209 0.89 29.36 -14.02
N GLN A 210 0.49 29.96 -12.90
CA GLN A 210 -0.09 29.22 -11.78
C GLN A 210 -1.33 28.41 -12.25
N MET A 211 -1.42 27.15 -11.83
CA MET A 211 -2.56 26.27 -12.16
C MET A 211 -3.16 25.70 -10.86
N GLY A 212 -4.30 26.26 -10.43
CA GLY A 212 -4.89 25.90 -9.13
C GLY A 212 -3.93 26.21 -7.97
N SER A 213 -3.58 25.19 -7.19
CA SER A 213 -2.60 25.28 -6.09
C SER A 213 -1.15 25.05 -6.52
N ILE A 214 -0.89 24.76 -7.80
CA ILE A 214 0.46 24.49 -8.31
C ILE A 214 1.11 25.83 -8.68
N PRO A 215 2.30 26.16 -8.13
CA PRO A 215 2.95 27.44 -8.37
C PRO A 215 3.38 27.59 -9.84
N PRO A 216 3.64 28.83 -10.31
CA PRO A 216 4.20 29.07 -11.64
C PRO A 216 5.48 28.26 -11.87
N ARG A 217 5.66 27.76 -13.09
CA ARG A 217 6.83 26.95 -13.49
C ARG A 217 7.58 27.63 -14.63
N SER A 218 8.88 27.84 -14.47
CA SER A 218 9.74 28.42 -15.51
C SER A 218 10.31 27.33 -16.42
N ARG A 219 10.86 27.71 -17.58
CA ARG A 219 11.50 26.79 -18.52
C ARG A 219 12.79 26.20 -17.94
N HIS A 220 12.78 24.91 -17.61
CA HIS A 220 13.93 24.12 -17.15
C HIS A 220 13.55 22.63 -17.13
N ILE A 221 14.44 21.77 -16.65
CA ILE A 221 14.12 20.40 -16.25
C ILE A 221 14.13 20.31 -14.71
N GLU A 222 12.99 19.98 -14.12
CA GLU A 222 12.86 19.68 -12.69
C GLU A 222 13.31 18.23 -12.47
N LYS A 223 14.40 18.04 -11.72
CA LYS A 223 15.02 16.72 -11.53
C LYS A 223 14.43 16.02 -10.31
N ASP A 224 14.10 14.73 -10.44
CA ASP A 224 13.43 13.97 -9.38
C ASP A 224 12.20 14.69 -8.84
N ASP A 225 11.34 15.10 -9.76
CA ASP A 225 10.15 15.88 -9.41
C ASP A 225 9.36 15.15 -8.33
N GLY A 226 9.18 15.81 -7.18
CA GLY A 226 8.51 15.22 -6.02
C GLY A 226 7.08 14.76 -6.35
N LYS A 227 6.44 15.40 -7.35
CA LYS A 227 5.11 15.02 -7.86
C LYS A 227 5.15 13.62 -8.50
N CYS A 228 6.22 13.31 -9.23
CA CYS A 228 6.39 12.01 -9.86
C CYS A 228 6.70 10.91 -8.83
N ALA A 229 7.56 11.18 -7.85
CA ALA A 229 7.95 10.18 -6.85
C ALA A 229 6.74 9.60 -6.09
N ALA A 230 5.72 10.39 -5.77
CA ALA A 230 4.53 9.85 -5.09
C ALA A 230 3.61 8.99 -5.98
N CYS A 231 3.79 9.03 -7.31
CA CYS A 231 3.06 8.18 -8.26
C CYS A 231 3.87 6.96 -8.70
N HIS A 232 5.20 7.03 -8.63
CA HIS A 232 6.11 6.04 -9.20
C HIS A 232 6.87 5.22 -8.15
N SER A 233 6.80 5.59 -6.87
CA SER A 233 7.53 4.87 -5.83
C SER A 233 6.93 3.49 -5.52
N THR A 234 7.78 2.49 -5.25
CA THR A 234 7.36 1.20 -4.67
C THR A 234 7.00 1.29 -3.19
N ARG A 235 7.36 2.42 -2.55
CA ARG A 235 7.05 2.77 -1.16
C ARG A 235 6.80 4.29 -1.08
N ASN A 236 5.56 4.72 -0.85
CA ASN A 236 5.14 6.12 -1.01
C ASN A 236 5.73 7.09 0.04
N VAL A 237 7.03 7.33 -0.04
CA VAL A 237 7.79 8.09 0.95
C VAL A 237 8.47 9.31 0.36
N LEU A 238 8.17 10.47 0.95
CA LEU A 238 8.92 11.70 0.76
C LEU A 238 10.22 11.64 1.58
N ASN A 239 11.36 11.77 0.90
CA ASN A 239 12.63 12.01 1.57
C ASN A 239 12.70 13.46 2.03
N LEU A 240 12.37 13.72 3.30
CA LEU A 240 12.43 15.06 3.89
C LEU A 240 13.86 15.45 4.36
N THR A 241 14.87 14.63 4.06
CA THR A 241 16.25 14.87 4.48
C THR A 241 17.20 14.99 3.28
N GLY A 242 18.38 15.58 3.50
CA GLY A 242 19.45 15.59 2.49
C GLY A 242 20.13 14.23 2.28
N ILE A 243 19.69 13.18 2.98
CA ILE A 243 20.23 11.82 2.90
C ILE A 243 19.28 10.98 2.04
N PRO A 244 19.70 10.36 0.93
CA PRO A 244 18.83 9.52 0.10
C PRO A 244 18.17 8.38 0.91
N GLY A 245 16.84 8.40 1.10
CA GLY A 245 16.14 7.33 1.81
C GLY A 245 14.71 7.66 2.27
N THR A 246 14.02 6.63 2.77
CA THR A 246 12.71 6.71 3.45
C THR A 246 12.91 6.88 4.96
N THR A 247 11.92 7.40 5.70
CA THR A 247 11.94 7.46 7.18
C THR A 247 11.83 6.10 7.88
N GLY A 248 11.90 4.98 7.13
CA GLY A 248 11.88 3.63 7.68
C GLY A 248 12.95 3.45 8.75
N PHE A 249 12.70 2.62 9.76
CA PHE A 249 13.55 2.53 10.95
C PHE A 249 14.84 1.72 10.70
N PRO A 250 16.02 2.25 11.11
CA PRO A 250 16.27 3.62 11.52
C PRO A 250 16.22 4.56 10.31
N VAL A 251 15.68 5.77 10.53
CA VAL A 251 15.36 6.78 9.51
C VAL A 251 16.49 6.88 8.48
N GLY A 252 16.17 6.70 7.19
CA GLY A 252 17.10 6.86 6.08
C GLY A 252 17.79 5.57 5.61
N VAL A 253 17.58 4.41 6.25
CA VAL A 253 18.25 3.15 5.86
C VAL A 253 17.61 2.45 4.65
N ILE A 254 16.30 2.54 4.51
CA ILE A 254 15.59 1.91 3.38
C ILE A 254 15.49 2.93 2.25
N LYS A 255 16.14 2.65 1.11
CA LYS A 255 16.11 3.53 -0.07
C LYS A 255 14.79 3.39 -0.83
N THR A 256 14.17 4.51 -1.16
CA THR A 256 13.01 4.54 -2.06
C THR A 256 13.43 4.04 -3.43
N LYS A 257 12.71 3.05 -3.96
CA LYS A 257 12.84 2.63 -5.36
C LYS A 257 11.60 3.07 -6.10
N ASN A 258 11.78 3.70 -7.25
CA ASN A 258 10.67 3.97 -8.15
C ASN A 258 10.62 2.89 -9.21
N LYS A 259 9.47 2.79 -9.83
CA LYS A 259 9.20 2.00 -11.03
C LYS A 259 8.34 2.84 -11.97
N PRO A 260 8.42 2.62 -13.29
CA PRO A 260 7.38 3.12 -14.17
C PRO A 260 6.03 2.66 -13.64
N ASN A 261 5.07 3.57 -13.65
CA ASN A 261 3.68 3.25 -13.42
C ASN A 261 3.02 3.04 -14.79
N TRP A 262 3.70 2.39 -15.71
CA TRP A 262 3.18 2.01 -17.01
C TRP A 262 3.11 0.48 -16.95
N ASP A 263 1.99 -0.17 -17.23
CA ASP A 263 1.87 -1.64 -17.25
C ASP A 263 1.31 -2.02 -18.60
N PRO A 264 1.85 -3.06 -19.23
CA PRO A 264 1.12 -3.74 -20.25
C PRO A 264 0.20 -4.81 -19.60
N TYR A 265 0.55 -5.39 -18.46
CA TYR A 265 -0.13 -6.60 -17.98
C TYR A 265 -1.35 -6.33 -17.08
N ASP A 266 -1.44 -5.25 -16.31
CA ASP A 266 -2.66 -4.87 -15.56
C ASP A 266 -3.36 -3.61 -16.09
N SER A 267 -2.78 -2.92 -17.08
CA SER A 267 -3.29 -1.62 -17.57
C SER A 267 -3.24 -1.39 -19.08
N TRP A 268 -3.36 -2.44 -19.89
CA TRP A 268 -3.68 -2.24 -21.29
C TRP A 268 -4.91 -1.39 -21.55
N GLY A 269 -5.80 -1.16 -20.57
CA GLY A 269 -6.93 -0.27 -20.77
C GLY A 269 -6.56 1.22 -20.73
N GLY A 270 -5.36 1.56 -21.19
CA GLY A 270 -5.03 2.86 -21.72
C GLY A 270 -4.29 2.84 -23.04
N MET A 271 -3.65 1.75 -23.46
CA MET A 271 -2.81 1.74 -24.67
C MET A 271 -3.58 1.37 -25.94
N LEU A 272 -3.20 1.95 -27.07
CA LEU A 272 -3.78 1.65 -28.38
C LEU A 272 -2.71 1.07 -29.33
N PRO A 273 -2.97 -0.09 -29.96
CA PRO A 273 -4.10 -0.97 -29.75
C PRO A 273 -3.89 -1.84 -28.51
N PHE A 274 -5.01 -2.29 -27.94
CA PHE A 274 -5.00 -2.97 -26.65
C PHE A 274 -4.16 -4.25 -26.68
N ASN A 275 -4.32 -5.11 -27.69
CA ASN A 275 -3.87 -6.50 -27.64
C ASN A 275 -2.48 -6.76 -28.29
N ARG A 276 -1.40 -6.87 -27.50
CA ARG A 276 0.01 -7.06 -27.97
C ARG A 276 0.39 -6.08 -29.08
N ASP A 277 -0.12 -4.86 -28.98
CA ASP A 277 -0.04 -3.83 -30.01
C ASP A 277 -0.48 -4.30 -31.42
N ARG A 278 -1.54 -5.11 -31.51
CA ARG A 278 -2.12 -5.58 -32.79
C ARG A 278 -3.41 -4.86 -33.17
N LEU A 279 -3.43 -4.34 -34.39
CA LEU A 279 -4.60 -3.75 -35.04
C LEU A 279 -5.30 -4.82 -35.89
N TYR A 280 -6.54 -5.17 -35.54
CA TYR A 280 -7.35 -6.14 -36.28
C TYR A 280 -8.25 -5.44 -37.29
N GLN A 281 -8.42 -6.03 -38.48
CA GLN A 281 -9.30 -5.48 -39.50
C GLN A 281 -10.72 -5.26 -38.94
N GLY A 282 -11.23 -4.04 -39.10
CA GLY A 282 -12.58 -3.69 -38.65
C GLY A 282 -12.75 -3.59 -37.14
N SER A 283 -11.68 -3.44 -36.35
CA SER A 283 -11.80 -3.09 -34.92
C SER A 283 -11.85 -1.58 -34.71
N VAL A 284 -12.43 -1.14 -33.60
CA VAL A 284 -12.41 0.29 -33.18
C VAL A 284 -10.96 0.78 -33.04
N ASP A 285 -10.04 -0.07 -32.59
CA ASP A 285 -8.63 0.31 -32.46
C ASP A 285 -7.98 0.69 -33.80
N THR A 286 -8.31 -0.04 -34.86
CA THR A 286 -7.81 0.22 -36.21
C THR A 286 -8.38 1.54 -36.75
N ALA A 287 -9.68 1.80 -36.50
CA ALA A 287 -10.32 3.06 -36.86
C ALA A 287 -9.66 4.25 -36.14
N ALA A 288 -9.43 4.11 -34.84
CA ALA A 288 -8.76 5.11 -34.01
C ALA A 288 -7.34 5.36 -34.52
N PHE A 289 -6.56 4.32 -34.79
CA PHE A 289 -5.21 4.47 -35.33
C PHE A 289 -5.20 5.20 -36.68
N ARG A 290 -6.12 4.87 -37.61
CA ARG A 290 -6.25 5.59 -38.89
C ARG A 290 -6.51 7.07 -38.68
N LYS A 291 -7.43 7.43 -37.79
CA LYS A 291 -7.78 8.83 -37.53
C LYS A 291 -6.64 9.58 -36.84
N LEU A 292 -6.03 9.01 -35.80
CA LEU A 292 -4.96 9.65 -35.03
C LEU A 292 -3.71 9.96 -35.87
N PHE A 293 -3.34 9.07 -36.79
CA PHE A 293 -2.16 9.26 -37.65
C PHE A 293 -2.46 9.87 -39.03
N ASN A 294 -3.70 10.31 -39.26
CA ASN A 294 -4.06 11.10 -40.44
C ASN A 294 -3.84 12.60 -40.17
N PRO A 295 -2.95 13.29 -40.89
CA PRO A 295 -2.70 14.72 -40.70
C PRO A 295 -3.94 15.61 -40.83
N TRP A 296 -4.93 15.22 -41.65
CA TRP A 296 -6.17 16.00 -41.85
C TRP A 296 -7.09 16.01 -40.64
N THR A 297 -7.02 14.98 -39.80
CA THR A 297 -7.72 14.94 -38.51
C THR A 297 -7.39 16.16 -37.66
N TRP A 298 -6.12 16.60 -37.72
CA TRP A 298 -5.56 17.66 -36.90
C TRP A 298 -5.49 19.00 -37.63
N ARG A 299 -6.19 19.18 -38.74
CA ARG A 299 -6.13 20.41 -39.55
C ARG A 299 -6.52 21.67 -38.78
N THR A 300 -7.40 21.55 -37.79
CA THR A 300 -7.84 22.63 -36.89
C THR A 300 -7.01 22.74 -35.61
N GLN A 301 -6.07 21.81 -35.38
CA GLN A 301 -5.21 21.73 -34.20
C GLN A 301 -3.72 21.61 -34.62
N PRO A 302 -3.11 22.72 -35.08
CA PRO A 302 -1.78 22.70 -35.69
C PRO A 302 -0.66 22.19 -34.76
N GLU A 303 -0.77 22.36 -33.45
CA GLU A 303 0.25 21.87 -32.50
C GLU A 303 0.24 20.34 -32.37
N VAL A 304 -0.94 19.71 -32.26
CA VAL A 304 -1.09 18.25 -32.26
C VAL A 304 -0.65 17.68 -33.62
N ARG A 305 -1.04 18.34 -34.72
CA ARG A 305 -0.61 17.96 -36.07
C ARG A 305 0.90 17.92 -36.20
N ARG A 306 1.59 19.01 -35.82
CA ARG A 306 3.06 19.12 -35.87
C ARG A 306 3.76 18.06 -35.04
N LEU A 307 3.18 17.70 -33.89
CA LEU A 307 3.65 16.60 -33.05
C LEU A 307 3.55 15.26 -33.79
N ILE A 308 2.38 14.89 -34.29
CA ILE A 308 2.15 13.62 -35.00
C ILE A 308 3.01 13.51 -36.26
N GLU A 309 3.23 14.62 -36.97
CA GLU A 309 4.12 14.68 -38.14
C GLU A 309 5.58 14.32 -37.83
N GLN A 310 6.03 14.40 -36.57
CA GLN A 310 7.39 13.97 -36.20
C GLN A 310 7.50 12.46 -36.01
N LEU A 311 6.38 11.74 -35.96
CA LEU A 311 6.32 10.33 -35.58
C LEU A 311 6.17 9.41 -36.79
N ARG A 312 6.73 8.21 -36.68
CA ARG A 312 6.60 7.16 -37.70
C ARG A 312 5.46 6.20 -37.40
N LEU A 313 4.81 5.69 -38.46
CA LEU A 313 3.80 4.63 -38.33
C LEU A 313 4.41 3.31 -37.83
N GLN A 314 5.56 2.95 -38.40
CA GLN A 314 6.40 1.79 -38.08
C GLN A 314 7.88 2.20 -38.12
N PRO A 315 8.77 1.46 -37.42
CA PRO A 315 10.20 1.70 -37.45
C PRO A 315 10.79 1.64 -38.88
N PRO A 316 11.59 2.63 -39.31
CA PRO A 316 12.18 2.64 -40.65
C PRO A 316 13.10 1.45 -40.89
N GLY A 317 12.99 0.81 -42.05
CA GLY A 317 13.89 -0.30 -42.44
C GLY A 317 13.65 -1.63 -41.72
N ARG A 318 12.79 -1.68 -40.68
CA ARG A 318 12.45 -2.92 -39.96
C ARG A 318 11.58 -3.87 -40.79
N LEU A 319 10.69 -3.33 -41.62
CA LEU A 319 9.75 -4.12 -42.42
C LEU A 319 10.10 -4.00 -43.91
N SER A 320 10.23 -5.15 -44.58
CA SER A 320 10.36 -5.20 -46.03
C SER A 320 9.05 -4.85 -46.74
N ALA A 321 9.16 -4.42 -48.00
CA ALA A 321 8.00 -4.21 -48.85
C ALA A 321 7.17 -5.51 -48.96
N GLY A 322 5.84 -5.40 -48.81
CA GLY A 322 4.94 -6.57 -48.82
C GLY A 322 4.80 -7.29 -47.48
N SER A 323 5.45 -6.83 -46.41
CA SER A 323 5.24 -7.36 -45.06
C SER A 323 3.74 -7.35 -44.67
N PRO A 324 3.21 -8.41 -44.04
CA PRO A 324 1.85 -8.45 -43.52
C PRO A 324 1.63 -7.49 -42.35
N HIS A 325 2.66 -6.78 -41.89
CA HIS A 325 2.58 -5.77 -40.84
C HIS A 325 2.89 -4.34 -41.32
N LEU A 326 3.04 -4.16 -42.63
CA LEU A 326 3.34 -2.85 -43.21
C LEU A 326 2.16 -1.89 -43.03
N ILE A 327 2.47 -0.64 -42.71
CA ILE A 327 1.52 0.48 -42.66
C ILE A 327 2.12 1.64 -43.45
N THR A 328 1.35 2.22 -44.36
CA THR A 328 1.74 3.37 -45.19
C THR A 328 0.68 4.47 -45.13
N ARG A 329 0.96 5.67 -45.65
CA ARG A 329 -0.04 6.75 -45.83
C ARG A 329 -0.35 6.95 -47.31
N PHE A 330 -1.64 6.98 -47.65
CA PHE A 330 -2.10 7.25 -49.01
C PHE A 330 -1.67 8.65 -49.48
N ARG A 331 -1.49 8.85 -50.79
CA ARG A 331 -1.15 10.14 -51.42
C ARG A 331 -2.12 10.49 -52.54
N GLY A 332 -2.55 11.76 -52.55
CA GLY A 332 -3.44 12.33 -53.57
C GLY A 332 -4.93 12.02 -53.37
N GLY A 333 -5.77 12.83 -54.00
CA GLY A 333 -7.23 12.74 -53.93
C GLY A 333 -7.82 13.02 -52.53
N PRO A 334 -9.12 12.79 -52.33
CA PRO A 334 -9.83 13.07 -51.08
C PRO A 334 -9.32 12.36 -49.81
N ASN A 335 -8.47 11.33 -49.97
CA ASN A 335 -8.02 10.46 -48.88
C ASN A 335 -6.50 10.54 -48.63
N ASP A 336 -5.85 11.56 -49.18
CA ASP A 336 -4.43 11.83 -49.00
C ASP A 336 -4.07 11.95 -47.51
N GLY A 337 -3.06 11.21 -47.04
CA GLY A 337 -2.65 11.16 -45.63
C GLY A 337 -3.33 10.08 -44.78
N THR A 338 -4.34 9.38 -45.30
CA THR A 338 -5.00 8.29 -44.56
C THR A 338 -4.08 7.06 -44.44
N PRO A 339 -3.89 6.48 -43.24
CA PRO A 339 -3.15 5.23 -43.07
C PRO A 339 -3.80 4.04 -43.79
N ARG A 340 -2.97 3.27 -44.50
CA ARG A 340 -3.29 2.04 -45.22
C ARG A 340 -2.57 0.87 -44.53
N PHE A 341 -3.32 -0.18 -44.19
CA PHE A 341 -2.75 -1.40 -43.64
C PHE A 341 -2.55 -2.46 -44.74
N SER A 342 -1.61 -3.38 -44.51
CA SER A 342 -1.33 -4.53 -45.38
C SER A 342 -2.56 -5.39 -45.70
N PHE A 343 -3.55 -5.48 -44.80
CA PHE A 343 -4.77 -6.27 -44.99
C PHE A 343 -5.89 -5.52 -45.74
N ASP A 344 -5.69 -4.26 -46.11
CA ASP A 344 -6.71 -3.46 -46.80
C ASP A 344 -6.78 -3.84 -48.29
N LEU A 345 -7.85 -4.55 -48.66
CA LEU A 345 -8.06 -5.05 -50.02
C LEU A 345 -8.49 -3.94 -51.01
N THR A 346 -9.24 -2.95 -50.53
CA THR A 346 -9.74 -1.81 -51.33
C THR A 346 -9.41 -0.48 -50.65
N PRO A 347 -8.16 -0.02 -50.70
CA PRO A 347 -7.78 1.30 -50.21
C PRO A 347 -8.25 2.41 -51.17
N PRO A 348 -8.59 3.60 -50.67
CA PRO A 348 -8.62 4.00 -49.26
C PRO A 348 -9.85 3.46 -48.51
N VAL A 349 -9.66 3.08 -47.25
CA VAL A 349 -10.76 2.62 -46.38
C VAL A 349 -11.47 3.85 -45.81
N THR A 350 -12.66 4.16 -46.34
CA THR A 350 -13.51 5.28 -45.89
C THR A 350 -14.58 4.85 -44.89
N THR A 351 -14.81 3.54 -44.76
CA THR A 351 -15.68 2.93 -43.76
C THR A 351 -15.01 1.64 -43.31
N GLU A 352 -14.90 1.44 -41.99
CA GLU A 352 -14.27 0.23 -41.46
C GLU A 352 -15.01 -1.02 -41.93
N PRO A 353 -14.30 -2.00 -42.53
CA PRO A 353 -14.92 -3.27 -42.89
C PRO A 353 -15.40 -4.02 -41.64
N VAL A 354 -16.37 -4.92 -41.82
CA VAL A 354 -16.86 -5.75 -40.71
C VAL A 354 -15.72 -6.66 -40.21
N PRO A 355 -15.56 -6.83 -38.89
CA PRO A 355 -14.78 -7.91 -38.29
C PRO A 355 -14.88 -9.25 -39.05
N SER A 356 -13.76 -9.79 -39.56
CA SER A 356 -13.73 -11.10 -40.25
C SER A 356 -13.06 -12.20 -39.39
N GLY A 357 -13.45 -13.47 -39.60
CA GLY A 357 -12.88 -14.67 -38.96
C GLY A 357 -13.61 -15.95 -39.36
N THR A 358 -13.02 -17.12 -39.11
CA THR A 358 -13.42 -18.40 -39.76
C THR A 358 -13.99 -19.47 -38.83
N ALA A 359 -13.92 -19.32 -37.50
CA ALA A 359 -14.48 -20.29 -36.54
C ALA A 359 -15.17 -19.58 -35.35
N THR A 360 -16.37 -20.02 -34.97
CA THR A 360 -17.14 -19.47 -33.84
C THR A 360 -17.02 -20.36 -32.61
N ILE A 361 -16.77 -19.77 -31.43
CA ILE A 361 -16.80 -20.48 -30.14
C ILE A 361 -17.82 -19.82 -29.21
N ALA A 362 -18.64 -20.61 -28.52
CA ALA A 362 -19.62 -20.15 -27.53
C ALA A 362 -19.13 -20.43 -26.10
N THR A 363 -19.11 -19.42 -25.23
CA THR A 363 -18.71 -19.55 -23.82
C THR A 363 -19.76 -19.01 -22.84
N ALA A 364 -19.98 -19.70 -21.71
CA ALA A 364 -20.85 -19.27 -20.63
C ALA A 364 -20.07 -18.36 -19.66
N TYR A 365 -20.57 -17.16 -19.38
CA TYR A 365 -19.76 -16.11 -18.73
C TYR A 365 -20.41 -15.43 -17.51
N ALA A 366 -19.81 -15.53 -16.31
CA ALA A 366 -20.26 -14.88 -15.06
C ALA A 366 -19.12 -14.25 -14.25
N PHE A 367 -19.38 -13.06 -13.69
CA PHE A 367 -18.38 -12.21 -13.03
C PHE A 367 -18.19 -12.45 -11.52
N ASN A 368 -19.11 -13.18 -10.90
CA ASN A 368 -19.20 -13.34 -9.45
C ASN A 368 -18.38 -14.53 -8.91
N ALA A 369 -17.39 -15.00 -9.67
CA ALA A 369 -16.63 -16.22 -9.37
C ALA A 369 -17.50 -17.48 -9.18
N GLN A 370 -18.75 -17.48 -9.65
CA GLN A 370 -19.63 -18.65 -9.61
C GLN A 370 -19.57 -19.40 -10.94
N PRO A 371 -19.06 -20.64 -10.97
CA PRO A 371 -19.00 -21.46 -12.18
C PRO A 371 -20.39 -21.61 -12.81
N GLY A 372 -20.50 -21.40 -14.13
CA GLY A 372 -21.67 -21.80 -14.92
C GLY A 372 -22.93 -20.92 -14.85
N SER A 373 -22.90 -19.76 -14.19
CA SER A 373 -24.10 -18.90 -14.03
C SER A 373 -24.31 -17.85 -15.14
N GLY A 374 -23.52 -17.91 -16.21
CA GLY A 374 -23.44 -16.88 -17.24
C GLY A 374 -24.18 -17.18 -18.54
N ALA A 375 -24.66 -16.14 -19.23
CA ALA A 375 -25.22 -16.29 -20.58
C ALA A 375 -24.13 -16.75 -21.58
N LEU A 376 -24.50 -17.63 -22.52
CA LEU A 376 -23.62 -18.07 -23.61
C LEU A 376 -23.40 -16.92 -24.60
N THR A 377 -22.14 -16.57 -24.86
CA THR A 377 -21.76 -15.56 -25.86
C THR A 377 -20.87 -16.19 -26.93
N SER A 378 -21.14 -15.93 -28.21
CA SER A 378 -20.32 -16.38 -29.34
C SER A 378 -19.22 -15.37 -29.71
N VAL A 379 -18.01 -15.85 -30.04
CA VAL A 379 -16.87 -15.04 -30.52
C VAL A 379 -16.20 -15.70 -31.74
N THR A 380 -15.74 -14.88 -32.69
CA THR A 380 -15.12 -15.32 -33.96
C THR A 380 -13.58 -15.36 -33.87
N ARG A 381 -12.95 -16.46 -34.32
CA ARG A 381 -11.48 -16.68 -34.35
C ARG A 381 -10.85 -16.28 -35.70
N GLY A 382 -9.66 -15.66 -35.61
CA GLY A 382 -8.63 -15.76 -36.66
C GLY A 382 -8.74 -14.78 -37.84
N GLY A 383 -8.88 -13.48 -37.58
CA GLY A 383 -8.92 -12.44 -38.61
C GLY A 383 -7.54 -11.84 -38.98
N PRO A 384 -7.44 -11.10 -40.11
CA PRO A 384 -6.25 -10.33 -40.48
C PRO A 384 -5.89 -9.26 -39.44
N SER A 385 -4.58 -9.07 -39.20
CA SER A 385 -4.07 -8.06 -38.25
C SER A 385 -2.67 -7.57 -38.61
N VAL A 386 -2.33 -6.35 -38.16
CA VAL A 386 -0.98 -5.79 -38.19
C VAL A 386 -0.43 -5.67 -36.76
N THR A 387 0.81 -6.09 -36.54
CA THR A 387 1.54 -5.83 -35.29
C THR A 387 2.31 -4.52 -35.41
N LEU A 388 2.23 -3.67 -34.38
CA LEU A 388 3.01 -2.46 -34.31
C LEU A 388 4.36 -2.74 -33.64
N PHE A 389 5.49 -2.47 -34.30
CA PHE A 389 6.80 -2.87 -33.79
C PHE A 389 7.53 -1.76 -33.04
N HIS A 390 8.30 -2.15 -32.02
CA HIS A 390 9.29 -1.29 -31.36
C HIS A 390 10.51 -1.05 -32.27
N ASP A 391 11.39 -0.10 -31.97
CA ASP A 391 12.64 0.12 -32.74
C ASP A 391 13.84 -0.72 -32.25
N SER A 392 13.68 -1.51 -31.18
CA SER A 392 14.77 -2.33 -30.64
C SER A 392 15.12 -3.51 -31.55
N LEU A 393 16.40 -3.91 -31.53
CA LEU A 393 16.97 -4.96 -32.39
C LEU A 393 16.57 -6.40 -32.01
N ILE A 394 15.64 -6.60 -31.06
CA ILE A 394 15.40 -7.91 -30.44
C ILE A 394 14.25 -8.67 -31.13
N SER A 395 14.35 -10.01 -31.14
CA SER A 395 13.51 -10.94 -31.89
C SER A 395 12.12 -11.12 -31.26
N GLY A 396 11.06 -10.76 -31.98
CA GLY A 396 9.70 -11.06 -31.56
C GLY A 396 8.62 -10.38 -32.39
N ASP A 397 7.39 -10.90 -32.28
CA ASP A 397 6.15 -10.32 -32.82
C ASP A 397 5.25 -9.72 -31.71
N GLU A 398 5.90 -9.33 -30.60
CA GLU A 398 5.35 -8.97 -29.28
C GLU A 398 4.55 -7.66 -29.29
N GLY A 399 4.86 -6.75 -30.20
CA GLY A 399 4.28 -5.40 -30.20
C GLY A 399 5.18 -4.37 -29.49
N ARG A 400 5.00 -3.07 -29.80
CA ARG A 400 5.87 -1.99 -29.31
C ARG A 400 5.78 -1.72 -27.82
N GLY A 401 4.58 -1.80 -27.25
CA GLY A 401 4.30 -1.66 -25.82
C GLY A 401 4.83 -2.85 -25.04
N VAL A 402 4.54 -4.09 -25.47
CA VAL A 402 5.05 -5.30 -24.79
C VAL A 402 6.59 -5.31 -24.76
N GLN A 403 7.21 -5.02 -25.90
CA GLN A 403 8.66 -4.97 -26.02
C GLN A 403 9.31 -3.94 -25.09
N LEU A 404 8.67 -2.80 -24.82
CA LEU A 404 9.17 -1.83 -23.83
C LEU A 404 9.31 -2.49 -22.45
N PHE A 405 8.36 -3.31 -22.04
CA PHE A 405 8.40 -3.97 -20.73
C PHE A 405 9.35 -5.13 -20.66
N ASP A 406 9.50 -5.87 -21.76
CA ASP A 406 10.57 -6.87 -21.86
C ASP A 406 11.93 -6.22 -21.63
N LEU A 407 12.19 -5.04 -22.20
CA LEU A 407 13.41 -4.26 -21.97
C LEU A 407 13.53 -3.71 -20.54
N LEU A 408 12.41 -3.33 -19.89
CA LEU A 408 12.44 -2.84 -18.52
C LEU A 408 12.69 -3.95 -17.49
N GLY A 409 12.23 -5.18 -17.75
CA GLY A 409 12.44 -6.29 -16.81
C GLY A 409 11.73 -7.59 -17.14
N GLY A 410 11.50 -7.89 -18.43
CA GLY A 410 10.89 -9.14 -18.89
C GLY A 410 11.93 -10.05 -19.55
N PHE A 411 11.67 -10.51 -20.78
CA PHE A 411 12.56 -11.44 -21.49
C PHE A 411 13.87 -10.80 -21.99
N ASP A 412 13.84 -9.50 -22.28
CA ASP A 412 14.91 -8.82 -23.03
C ASP A 412 15.74 -7.86 -22.20
N GLY A 413 15.43 -7.71 -20.92
CA GLY A 413 16.00 -6.69 -20.07
C GLY A 413 16.03 -7.07 -18.59
N SER A 414 16.91 -6.39 -17.85
CA SER A 414 17.22 -6.70 -16.45
C SER A 414 17.04 -5.54 -15.47
N LEU A 415 16.50 -4.39 -15.91
CA LEU A 415 16.49 -3.17 -15.08
C LEU A 415 15.70 -3.38 -13.78
N ASN A 416 14.49 -3.94 -13.87
CA ASN A 416 13.65 -4.19 -12.70
C ASN A 416 14.25 -5.24 -11.75
N GLN A 417 14.87 -6.29 -12.27
CA GLN A 417 15.56 -7.32 -11.49
C GLN A 417 16.68 -6.68 -10.66
N ARG A 418 17.48 -5.81 -11.29
CA ARG A 418 18.56 -5.08 -10.61
C ARG A 418 18.03 -4.12 -9.55
N ARG A 419 16.91 -3.43 -9.83
CA ARG A 419 16.19 -2.60 -8.85
C ARG A 419 15.73 -3.43 -7.65
N ILE A 420 15.10 -4.57 -7.87
CA ILE A 420 14.59 -5.48 -6.81
C ILE A 420 15.74 -5.99 -5.95
N ALA A 421 16.85 -6.44 -6.55
CA ALA A 421 18.01 -6.91 -5.81
C ALA A 421 18.63 -5.81 -4.93
N ASP A 422 18.67 -4.57 -5.41
CA ASP A 422 19.13 -3.41 -4.63
C ASP A 422 18.17 -3.03 -3.51
N GLU A 423 16.86 -3.12 -3.75
CA GLU A 423 15.84 -2.96 -2.70
C GLU A 423 16.03 -4.00 -1.60
N LEU A 424 16.25 -5.27 -1.95
CA LEU A 424 16.53 -6.35 -1.00
C LEU A 424 17.83 -6.14 -0.23
N ALA A 425 18.85 -5.57 -0.87
CA ALA A 425 20.13 -5.30 -0.21
C ALA A 425 20.08 -4.14 0.79
N SER A 426 19.13 -3.22 0.64
CA SER A 426 18.90 -2.14 1.62
C SER A 426 17.81 -2.47 2.64
N HIS A 427 17.06 -3.55 2.44
CA HIS A 427 16.03 -3.99 3.37
C HIS A 427 16.65 -4.80 4.52
N ARG A 428 16.78 -4.19 5.70
CA ARG A 428 17.43 -4.79 6.88
C ARG A 428 16.51 -5.02 8.06
N TRP A 429 15.21 -4.76 7.92
CA TRP A 429 14.27 -4.71 9.04
C TRP A 429 12.96 -5.42 8.70
N ALA A 430 12.57 -6.37 9.55
CA ALA A 430 11.30 -7.09 9.48
C ALA A 430 10.18 -6.36 10.23
N THR A 431 8.94 -6.83 10.05
CA THR A 431 7.81 -6.32 10.84
C THR A 431 8.05 -6.52 12.34
N GLY A 432 7.78 -5.51 13.15
CA GLY A 432 8.09 -5.50 14.59
C GLY A 432 9.44 -4.86 14.96
N SER A 433 10.19 -4.30 14.01
CA SER A 433 11.50 -3.63 14.18
C SER A 433 12.69 -4.55 14.48
N VAL A 434 12.68 -5.77 13.94
CA VAL A 434 13.78 -6.73 14.10
C VAL A 434 14.73 -6.67 12.92
N TYR A 435 16.04 -6.64 13.20
CA TYR A 435 17.06 -6.72 12.15
C TYR A 435 17.03 -8.09 11.48
N VAL A 436 16.73 -8.12 10.18
CA VAL A 436 16.70 -9.33 9.36
C VAL A 436 17.24 -8.97 7.98
N ASP A 437 18.27 -9.69 7.55
CA ASP A 437 18.80 -9.59 6.19
C ASP A 437 18.09 -10.62 5.29
N PRO A 438 17.22 -10.21 4.35
CA PRO A 438 16.48 -11.14 3.51
C PRO A 438 17.32 -11.75 2.39
N ARG A 439 18.55 -11.27 2.15
CA ARG A 439 19.39 -11.69 1.00
C ARG A 439 19.68 -13.19 1.00
N PRO A 440 20.05 -13.86 2.11
CA PRO A 440 20.27 -15.31 2.11
C PRO A 440 19.03 -16.09 1.69
N VAL A 441 17.85 -15.68 2.19
CA VAL A 441 16.57 -16.33 1.88
C VAL A 441 16.22 -16.12 0.41
N ALA A 442 16.32 -14.87 -0.07
CA ALA A 442 16.06 -14.53 -1.46
C ALA A 442 16.99 -15.28 -2.43
N LEU A 443 18.29 -15.36 -2.14
CA LEU A 443 19.25 -16.08 -2.96
C LEU A 443 19.02 -17.59 -2.92
N ALA A 444 18.69 -18.16 -1.75
CA ALA A 444 18.34 -19.58 -1.63
C ALA A 444 17.09 -19.95 -2.47
N ILE A 445 16.07 -19.08 -2.49
CA ILE A 445 14.91 -19.25 -3.36
C ILE A 445 15.33 -19.14 -4.83
N THR A 446 16.11 -18.12 -5.19
CA THR A 446 16.60 -17.88 -6.57
C THR A 446 17.35 -19.09 -7.13
N LYS A 447 18.21 -19.71 -6.32
CA LYS A 447 19.04 -20.86 -6.71
C LYS A 447 18.31 -22.20 -6.63
N GLY A 448 17.02 -22.21 -6.31
CA GLY A 448 16.22 -23.43 -6.18
C GLY A 448 16.59 -24.29 -4.98
N CYS A 449 17.23 -23.72 -3.94
CA CYS A 449 17.57 -24.46 -2.73
C CYS A 449 16.34 -24.79 -1.88
N LEU A 450 15.23 -24.06 -2.05
CA LEU A 450 13.98 -24.21 -1.31
C LEU A 450 12.84 -24.68 -2.23
N THR A 451 12.01 -25.62 -1.76
CA THR A 451 10.83 -26.12 -2.51
C THR A 451 9.62 -26.28 -1.60
N ILE A 452 8.41 -26.16 -2.17
CA ILE A 452 7.16 -26.38 -1.44
C ILE A 452 6.87 -27.89 -1.39
N ASN A 453 6.69 -28.43 -0.19
CA ASN A 453 6.18 -29.77 0.04
C ASN A 453 4.67 -29.68 0.29
N SER A 454 3.88 -29.85 -0.76
CA SER A 454 2.42 -29.69 -0.69
C SER A 454 1.74 -30.75 0.19
N SER A 455 2.27 -31.97 0.24
CA SER A 455 1.73 -33.05 1.07
C SER A 455 1.84 -32.75 2.57
N LEU A 456 2.90 -32.04 2.98
CA LEU A 456 3.13 -31.67 4.37
C LEU A 456 2.68 -30.24 4.71
N ASN A 457 2.30 -29.43 3.71
CA ASN A 457 2.04 -28.00 3.86
C ASN A 457 3.25 -27.27 4.49
N THR A 458 4.46 -27.59 4.02
CA THR A 458 5.73 -27.03 4.51
C THR A 458 6.67 -26.61 3.38
N VAL A 459 7.76 -25.93 3.73
CA VAL A 459 8.89 -25.69 2.83
C VAL A 459 10.04 -26.60 3.24
N GLN A 460 10.71 -27.21 2.27
CA GLN A 460 11.88 -28.06 2.46
C GLN A 460 13.08 -27.52 1.68
N SER A 461 14.29 -27.95 2.04
CA SER A 461 15.52 -27.56 1.37
C SER A 461 16.27 -28.72 0.74
N SER A 462 17.10 -28.40 -0.26
CA SER A 462 18.15 -29.26 -0.79
C SER A 462 19.50 -28.53 -0.71
N PRO A 463 20.48 -28.99 0.10
CA PRO A 463 20.42 -30.16 0.98
C PRO A 463 19.41 -29.99 2.13
N SER A 464 19.00 -31.09 2.75
CA SER A 464 18.10 -31.06 3.90
C SER A 464 18.76 -30.35 5.09
N GLY A 465 17.95 -29.70 5.94
CA GLY A 465 18.44 -28.98 7.12
C GLY A 465 17.76 -27.64 7.38
N LEU A 466 16.80 -27.20 6.56
CA LEU A 466 16.02 -25.99 6.81
C LEU A 466 15.22 -26.09 8.11
N ALA A 467 15.42 -25.10 8.99
CA ALA A 467 14.69 -24.93 10.24
C ALA A 467 13.67 -23.77 10.08
N VAL A 468 12.46 -24.09 9.61
CA VAL A 468 11.38 -23.09 9.48
C VAL A 468 10.48 -23.11 10.70
N ASN A 469 10.27 -21.94 11.30
CA ASN A 469 9.18 -21.73 12.26
C ASN A 469 7.85 -21.62 11.51
N LEU A 470 7.24 -22.77 11.18
CA LEU A 470 5.97 -22.82 10.45
C LEU A 470 4.84 -22.04 11.16
N PRO A 471 4.68 -22.12 12.50
CA PRO A 471 3.70 -21.29 13.22
C PRO A 471 3.88 -19.79 12.98
N PHE A 472 5.12 -19.30 12.98
CA PHE A 472 5.41 -17.89 12.69
C PHE A 472 4.88 -17.48 11.32
N PHE A 473 5.32 -18.15 10.26
CA PHE A 473 4.94 -17.77 8.90
C PHE A 473 3.46 -17.99 8.63
N THR A 474 2.86 -19.06 9.15
CA THR A 474 1.42 -19.31 9.00
C THR A 474 0.60 -18.21 9.68
N SER A 475 0.97 -17.84 10.92
CA SER A 475 0.29 -16.78 11.66
C SER A 475 0.51 -15.41 11.04
N ARG A 476 1.68 -15.14 10.43
CA ARG A 476 1.98 -13.82 9.84
C ARG A 476 1.33 -13.65 8.46
N ASN A 477 1.26 -14.71 7.66
CA ASN A 477 0.58 -14.68 6.37
C ASN A 477 -0.95 -14.79 6.51
N GLY A 478 -1.46 -15.27 7.65
CA GLY A 478 -2.86 -15.65 7.83
C GLY A 478 -3.24 -16.96 7.12
N MET A 479 -2.26 -17.66 6.55
CA MET A 479 -2.42 -18.85 5.73
C MET A 479 -1.16 -19.71 5.75
N GLY A 480 -1.32 -21.03 5.63
CA GLY A 480 -0.21 -21.94 5.35
C GLY A 480 0.28 -21.83 3.91
N ILE A 481 1.45 -22.39 3.61
CA ILE A 481 2.10 -22.28 2.29
C ILE A 481 1.23 -22.78 1.13
N ASN A 482 0.44 -23.85 1.31
CA ASN A 482 -0.44 -24.37 0.26
C ASN A 482 -1.55 -23.37 -0.08
N ALA A 483 -2.23 -22.84 0.94
CA ALA A 483 -3.27 -21.84 0.74
C ALA A 483 -2.69 -20.56 0.13
N LEU A 484 -1.49 -20.14 0.55
CA LEU A 484 -0.81 -18.98 -0.02
C LEU A 484 -0.43 -19.19 -1.49
N ARG A 485 -0.01 -20.40 -1.86
CA ARG A 485 0.23 -20.79 -3.26
C ARG A 485 -1.05 -20.67 -4.09
N ASP A 486 -2.18 -21.16 -3.58
CA ASP A 486 -3.45 -21.11 -4.29
C ASP A 486 -3.97 -19.65 -4.41
N ASP A 487 -3.80 -18.83 -3.38
CA ASP A 487 -4.05 -17.38 -3.44
C ASP A 487 -3.11 -16.67 -4.45
N THR A 488 -1.84 -17.09 -4.54
CA THR A 488 -0.91 -16.59 -5.56
C THR A 488 -1.44 -16.87 -6.95
N LEU A 489 -1.83 -18.12 -7.22
CA LEU A 489 -2.37 -18.55 -8.51
C LEU A 489 -3.65 -17.78 -8.87
N ALA A 490 -4.61 -17.70 -7.95
CA ALA A 490 -5.87 -16.99 -8.17
C ALA A 490 -5.65 -15.49 -8.48
N ARG A 491 -4.71 -14.85 -7.76
CA ARG A 491 -4.36 -13.44 -7.98
C ARG A 491 -3.68 -13.23 -9.33
N THR A 492 -2.80 -14.14 -9.76
CA THR A 492 -2.20 -14.12 -11.10
C THR A 492 -3.28 -14.31 -12.18
N GLN A 493 -4.23 -15.24 -12.00
CA GLN A 493 -5.31 -15.52 -12.95
C GLN A 493 -6.40 -14.41 -13.03
N SER A 494 -6.42 -13.43 -12.12
CA SER A 494 -7.45 -12.38 -12.09
C SER A 494 -7.27 -11.25 -13.12
N ILE A 495 -6.12 -11.20 -13.77
CA ILE A 495 -5.69 -10.13 -14.69
C ILE A 495 -6.58 -9.98 -15.93
N PRO A 496 -7.01 -11.05 -16.61
CA PRO A 496 -7.78 -10.91 -17.83
C PRO A 496 -9.16 -10.26 -17.66
N ARG A 497 -9.80 -10.44 -16.50
CA ARG A 497 -11.05 -9.74 -16.13
C ARG A 497 -10.81 -8.23 -16.10
N ARG A 498 -9.72 -7.80 -15.45
CA ARG A 498 -9.36 -6.38 -15.34
C ARG A 498 -9.03 -5.78 -16.69
N LYS A 499 -8.26 -6.49 -17.52
CA LYS A 499 -7.98 -6.11 -18.91
C LYS A 499 -9.27 -5.72 -19.65
N ALA A 500 -10.32 -6.56 -19.57
CA ALA A 500 -11.60 -6.28 -20.20
C ALA A 500 -12.36 -5.08 -19.61
N ASP A 501 -12.35 -4.92 -18.28
CA ASP A 501 -13.04 -3.83 -17.59
C ASP A 501 -12.39 -2.47 -17.87
N ILE A 502 -11.06 -2.42 -17.98
CA ILE A 502 -10.35 -1.17 -18.31
C ILE A 502 -10.49 -0.86 -19.81
N GLU A 503 -10.53 -1.86 -20.69
CA GLU A 503 -10.77 -1.62 -22.12
C GLU A 503 -12.17 -1.06 -22.40
N LYS A 504 -13.17 -1.41 -21.59
CA LYS A 504 -14.46 -0.72 -21.60
C LYS A 504 -14.33 0.78 -21.30
N LEU A 505 -13.48 1.15 -20.35
CA LEU A 505 -13.24 2.54 -20.02
C LEU A 505 -12.57 3.25 -21.20
N ASN A 506 -11.56 2.66 -21.87
CA ASN A 506 -10.97 3.19 -23.10
C ASN A 506 -12.02 3.49 -24.18
N LEU A 507 -12.90 2.51 -24.44
CA LEU A 507 -13.80 2.54 -25.58
C LEU A 507 -15.03 3.43 -25.35
N SER A 508 -15.65 3.43 -24.16
CA SER A 508 -16.91 4.15 -23.91
C SER A 508 -16.79 5.33 -22.94
N ARG A 509 -15.88 5.24 -21.96
CA ARG A 509 -15.79 6.14 -20.78
C ARG A 509 -17.08 6.25 -19.93
N ALA A 510 -18.17 5.58 -20.28
CA ALA A 510 -19.38 5.51 -19.47
C ALA A 510 -19.13 4.82 -18.13
N GLY A 511 -19.40 5.52 -17.02
CA GLY A 511 -19.17 5.03 -15.66
C GLY A 511 -17.71 5.06 -15.20
N ASP A 512 -16.84 5.82 -15.86
CA ASP A 512 -15.45 6.04 -15.41
C ASP A 512 -15.44 6.83 -14.09
N PRO A 513 -14.98 6.23 -12.97
CA PRO A 513 -15.04 6.87 -11.64
C PRO A 513 -14.10 8.06 -11.50
N TYR A 514 -13.21 8.30 -12.47
CA TYR A 514 -12.23 9.40 -12.45
C TYR A 514 -12.68 10.63 -13.25
N LEU A 515 -13.90 10.62 -13.80
CA LEU A 515 -14.48 11.80 -14.44
C LEU A 515 -15.17 12.67 -13.39
N MET A 516 -14.76 13.94 -13.28
CA MET A 516 -15.48 14.90 -12.46
C MET A 516 -16.89 15.13 -13.04
N THR A 517 -17.87 15.32 -12.16
CA THR A 517 -19.25 15.60 -12.57
C THR A 517 -19.29 16.87 -13.42
N GLY A 518 -19.90 16.78 -14.62
CA GLY A 518 -20.01 17.90 -15.56
C GLY A 518 -18.90 17.98 -16.62
N THR A 519 -17.87 17.11 -16.57
CA THR A 519 -16.87 17.02 -17.63
C THR A 519 -17.37 16.13 -18.77
N THR A 520 -17.55 16.67 -19.97
CA THR A 520 -17.76 15.87 -21.18
C THR A 520 -16.45 15.23 -21.60
N VAL A 521 -16.29 13.94 -21.32
CA VAL A 521 -15.18 13.16 -21.86
C VAL A 521 -15.75 11.97 -22.63
N ASN A 522 -15.47 11.95 -23.93
CA ASN A 522 -15.91 10.91 -24.83
C ASN A 522 -14.84 9.79 -24.87
N GLY A 523 -15.25 8.52 -24.92
CA GLY A 523 -14.34 7.40 -25.22
C GLY A 523 -13.97 7.31 -26.69
N LEU A 524 -13.25 6.27 -27.09
CA LEU A 524 -12.92 6.00 -28.51
C LEU A 524 -14.20 5.83 -29.36
N ILE A 525 -15.27 5.23 -28.81
CA ILE A 525 -16.54 4.98 -29.52
C ILE A 525 -17.26 6.30 -29.86
N PRO A 526 -17.56 7.23 -28.92
CA PRO A 526 -18.29 8.45 -29.29
C PRO A 526 -17.46 9.44 -30.14
N GLN A 527 -16.12 9.36 -30.13
CA GLN A 527 -15.24 10.27 -30.89
C GLN A 527 -15.05 9.87 -32.36
N TYR A 528 -15.27 8.60 -32.69
CA TYR A 528 -14.88 8.03 -33.98
C TYR A 528 -16.05 7.56 -34.86
N GLY A 529 -17.24 8.15 -34.65
CA GLY A 529 -18.42 8.01 -35.52
C GLY A 529 -19.22 6.74 -35.23
N ALA A 530 -20.37 6.54 -35.90
CA ALA A 530 -21.14 5.30 -35.78
C ALA A 530 -20.18 4.11 -35.96
N ALA A 531 -20.29 3.13 -35.06
CA ALA A 531 -19.35 2.02 -34.93
C ALA A 531 -18.96 1.42 -36.29
N THR A 532 -17.91 0.58 -36.26
CA THR A 532 -17.85 -0.58 -37.16
C THR A 532 -19.29 -1.03 -37.47
N SER A 533 -19.65 -1.34 -38.72
CA SER A 533 -21.05 -1.44 -39.22
C SER A 533 -21.96 -2.48 -38.51
N ALA A 534 -21.57 -2.93 -37.32
CA ALA A 534 -22.12 -3.87 -36.39
C ALA A 534 -22.85 -3.32 -35.12
N SER A 535 -23.02 -1.99 -34.85
CA SER A 535 -23.99 -1.36 -33.86
C SER A 535 -23.43 -0.24 -32.95
N THR A 536 -24.28 0.68 -32.43
CA THR A 536 -23.98 1.68 -31.38
C THR A 536 -23.96 1.14 -29.94
N ASP A 537 -24.01 -0.18 -29.76
CA ASP A 537 -24.02 -0.83 -28.44
C ASP A 537 -22.66 -0.68 -27.72
N VAL A 538 -22.68 -0.12 -26.52
CA VAL A 538 -21.51 0.04 -25.62
C VAL A 538 -21.47 -1.04 -24.52
N SER A 539 -22.29 -2.10 -24.66
CA SER A 539 -22.31 -3.21 -23.72
C SER A 539 -20.95 -3.88 -23.62
N LEU A 540 -20.65 -4.38 -22.42
CA LEU A 540 -19.44 -5.13 -22.19
C LEU A 540 -19.38 -6.39 -23.07
N THR A 541 -20.53 -6.94 -23.45
CA THR A 541 -20.65 -8.02 -24.45
C THR A 541 -20.04 -7.63 -25.79
N ARG A 542 -20.42 -6.48 -26.37
CA ARG A 542 -19.89 -5.96 -27.65
C ARG A 542 -18.39 -5.69 -27.57
N LEU A 543 -17.96 -5.02 -26.50
CA LEU A 543 -16.54 -4.65 -26.32
C LEU A 543 -15.66 -5.89 -26.23
N ARG A 544 -16.14 -6.93 -25.56
CA ARG A 544 -15.48 -8.22 -25.47
C ARG A 544 -15.38 -8.95 -26.80
N GLN A 545 -16.42 -8.89 -27.65
CA GLN A 545 -16.37 -9.49 -28.99
C GLN A 545 -15.30 -8.84 -29.88
N GLU A 546 -15.11 -7.52 -29.79
CA GLU A 546 -14.08 -6.83 -30.56
C GLU A 546 -12.66 -7.08 -30.02
N VAL A 547 -12.50 -7.17 -28.71
CA VAL A 547 -11.20 -7.38 -28.04
C VAL A 547 -10.72 -8.82 -28.11
N PHE A 548 -11.64 -9.80 -28.08
CA PHE A 548 -11.30 -11.21 -27.84
C PHE A 548 -11.33 -12.13 -29.07
N ARG A 549 -11.00 -11.66 -30.28
CA ARG A 549 -11.07 -12.48 -31.51
C ARG A 549 -10.14 -13.73 -31.60
N ARG A 550 -9.67 -14.31 -30.49
CA ARG A 550 -8.87 -15.56 -30.48
C ARG A 550 -9.20 -16.47 -29.28
N PRO A 551 -9.33 -17.79 -29.50
CA PRO A 551 -9.36 -18.81 -28.46
C PRO A 551 -7.98 -19.48 -28.20
N ILE A 552 -7.73 -19.90 -26.95
CA ILE A 552 -6.59 -20.68 -26.46
C ILE A 552 -6.97 -22.15 -26.32
N ASP A 553 -6.16 -23.04 -26.89
CA ASP A 553 -6.26 -24.49 -26.76
C ASP A 553 -5.60 -24.99 -25.42
N ASN A 554 -6.44 -25.22 -24.38
CA ASN A 554 -6.51 -26.23 -23.24
C ASN A 554 -5.26 -26.81 -22.49
N PRO A 555 -5.28 -27.23 -21.17
CA PRO A 555 -6.30 -27.18 -20.07
C PRO A 555 -5.88 -26.65 -18.63
N ALA A 556 -6.85 -26.71 -17.68
CA ALA A 556 -7.21 -25.98 -16.40
C ALA A 556 -6.46 -26.32 -15.04
N PRO A 557 -6.78 -25.78 -13.80
CA PRO A 557 -8.00 -25.11 -13.19
C PRO A 557 -7.77 -23.75 -12.43
N ASP A 558 -8.75 -22.85 -12.09
CA ASP A 558 -10.21 -22.98 -11.84
C ASP A 558 -11.06 -21.68 -12.10
N SER A 559 -12.28 -21.91 -12.64
CA SER A 559 -13.60 -21.21 -12.78
C SER A 559 -13.90 -19.68 -12.71
N THR A 560 -13.43 -18.89 -13.70
CA THR A 560 -14.17 -17.70 -14.23
C THR A 560 -14.24 -17.70 -15.77
N VAL A 561 -14.78 -18.78 -16.32
CA VAL A 561 -14.57 -19.26 -17.70
C VAL A 561 -15.00 -18.26 -18.79
N MET A 562 -14.04 -17.67 -19.50
CA MET A 562 -14.22 -17.07 -20.83
C MET A 562 -13.99 -18.11 -21.96
N GLY A 563 -14.19 -19.41 -21.75
CA GLY A 563 -14.25 -20.46 -22.80
C GLY A 563 -13.12 -20.45 -23.83
N GLY A 564 -11.91 -20.11 -23.39
CA GLY A 564 -10.72 -20.01 -24.24
C GLY A 564 -10.45 -18.63 -24.82
N ILE A 565 -11.34 -17.65 -24.66
CA ILE A 565 -11.40 -16.42 -25.44
C ILE A 565 -10.52 -15.29 -24.88
N LEU A 566 -9.28 -15.57 -24.47
CA LEU A 566 -8.34 -14.54 -24.03
C LEU A 566 -7.04 -14.56 -24.83
N VAL A 567 -6.53 -13.36 -25.11
CA VAL A 567 -5.35 -13.10 -25.93
C VAL A 567 -4.22 -12.60 -25.04
N ASP A 568 -3.82 -13.42 -24.08
CA ASP A 568 -2.48 -13.34 -23.51
C ASP A 568 -1.98 -14.75 -23.21
N ARG A 569 -0.73 -15.03 -23.55
CA ARG A 569 -0.10 -16.35 -23.43
C ARG A 569 0.55 -16.49 -22.05
N GLU A 570 -0.12 -16.03 -21.01
CA GLU A 570 0.43 -16.11 -19.65
C GLU A 570 0.23 -17.55 -19.15
N ASN A 571 1.32 -18.32 -19.09
CA ASN A 571 1.32 -19.58 -18.38
C ASN A 571 1.46 -19.28 -16.89
N TYR A 572 0.37 -19.45 -16.14
CA TYR A 572 0.31 -19.06 -14.72
C TYR A 572 0.99 -20.06 -13.78
N SER A 573 1.04 -21.33 -14.15
CA SER A 573 1.56 -22.41 -13.31
C SER A 573 3.09 -22.45 -13.07
N PRO A 574 3.99 -22.20 -14.06
CA PRO A 574 5.41 -22.55 -13.96
C PRO A 574 6.14 -21.86 -12.80
N ASN A 575 5.74 -20.63 -12.47
CA ASN A 575 6.44 -19.82 -11.48
C ASN A 575 5.60 -19.53 -10.22
N THR A 576 4.36 -20.03 -10.15
CA THR A 576 3.48 -19.83 -8.97
C THR A 576 4.18 -20.28 -7.68
N ASN A 577 4.84 -21.45 -7.69
CA ASN A 577 5.58 -21.94 -6.53
C ASN A 577 6.74 -21.02 -6.15
N LEU A 578 7.48 -20.52 -7.14
CA LEU A 578 8.63 -19.66 -6.92
C LEU A 578 8.20 -18.32 -6.31
N VAL A 579 7.17 -17.69 -6.86
CA VAL A 579 6.58 -16.46 -6.30
C VAL A 579 5.99 -16.72 -4.91
N ALA A 580 5.28 -17.83 -4.70
CA ALA A 580 4.73 -18.18 -3.40
C ALA A 580 5.81 -18.36 -2.33
N LEU A 581 6.99 -18.90 -2.66
CA LEU A 581 8.13 -18.96 -1.73
C LEU A 581 8.62 -17.56 -1.35
N TYR A 582 8.76 -16.65 -2.32
CA TYR A 582 9.11 -15.25 -2.03
C TYR A 582 8.08 -14.58 -1.14
N ARG A 583 6.78 -14.75 -1.44
CA ARG A 583 5.70 -14.22 -0.61
C ARG A 583 5.77 -14.76 0.81
N TYR A 584 5.85 -16.08 0.94
CA TYR A 584 5.82 -16.79 2.22
C TYR A 584 6.90 -16.30 3.17
N PHE A 585 8.14 -16.14 2.68
CA PHE A 585 9.25 -15.70 3.50
C PHE A 585 9.37 -14.19 3.61
N LEU A 586 9.20 -13.43 2.51
CA LEU A 586 9.59 -12.02 2.50
C LEU A 586 8.46 -11.05 2.88
N GLU A 587 7.19 -11.37 2.60
CA GLU A 587 6.07 -10.47 2.97
C GLU A 587 5.94 -10.31 4.49
N PRO A 588 6.05 -11.39 5.32
CA PRO A 588 6.11 -11.26 6.77
C PRO A 588 7.29 -10.42 7.29
N LEU A 589 8.35 -10.28 6.49
CA LEU A 589 9.53 -9.45 6.77
C LEU A 589 9.38 -8.02 6.23
N GLY A 590 8.20 -7.63 5.79
CA GLY A 590 7.91 -6.27 5.33
C GLY A 590 8.32 -5.98 3.87
N VAL A 591 8.80 -6.98 3.12
CA VAL A 591 9.10 -6.84 1.69
C VAL A 591 7.82 -7.02 0.89
N SER A 592 7.45 -6.03 0.09
CA SER A 592 6.22 -6.10 -0.72
C SER A 592 6.51 -6.77 -2.06
N VAL A 593 6.38 -8.10 -2.13
CA VAL A 593 6.62 -8.89 -3.35
C VAL A 593 5.67 -8.49 -4.48
N ASP A 594 4.45 -8.06 -4.17
CA ASP A 594 3.52 -7.48 -5.15
C ASP A 594 4.08 -6.23 -5.86
N LYS A 595 5.00 -5.49 -5.23
CA LYS A 595 5.66 -4.31 -5.81
C LYS A 595 6.83 -4.64 -6.73
N TRP A 596 7.15 -5.91 -6.92
CA TRP A 596 8.13 -6.35 -7.91
C TRP A 596 7.58 -6.25 -9.34
N SER A 597 6.25 -6.24 -9.50
CA SER A 597 5.60 -5.91 -10.77
C SER A 597 5.91 -4.47 -11.22
N LEU A 598 6.09 -4.26 -12.53
CA LEU A 598 6.30 -2.94 -13.14
C LEU A 598 5.00 -2.16 -13.46
N GLY A 599 3.83 -2.64 -13.03
CA GLY A 599 2.56 -2.07 -13.49
C GLY A 599 2.04 -0.74 -12.92
N VAL A 600 1.25 0.02 -13.73
CA VAL A 600 0.50 1.28 -13.41
C VAL A 600 -0.25 1.17 -12.11
N ARG A 601 -0.98 0.07 -11.91
CA ARG A 601 -1.62 -0.14 -10.64
C ARG A 601 -0.60 -0.84 -9.78
N GLY A 602 0.22 -0.10 -9.06
CA GLY A 602 0.76 -0.70 -7.84
C GLY A 602 -0.38 -1.09 -6.85
N ARG A 603 -1.64 -0.69 -7.12
CA ARG A 603 -2.87 -1.27 -6.54
C ARG A 603 -3.05 -2.76 -6.88
N SER A 604 -2.36 -3.26 -7.90
CA SER A 604 -2.40 -4.63 -8.36
C SER A 604 -1.60 -5.51 -7.42
N ARG A 605 -2.27 -5.99 -6.39
CA ARG A 605 -1.86 -7.18 -5.62
C ARG A 605 -2.11 -8.45 -6.44
N ALA A 606 -1.99 -8.34 -7.77
CA ALA A 606 -2.00 -9.44 -8.72
C ALA A 606 -0.54 -9.76 -9.06
N TYR A 607 -0.12 -10.99 -8.84
CA TYR A 607 1.24 -11.44 -9.13
C TYR A 607 1.35 -11.74 -10.63
N GLY A 608 1.04 -10.75 -11.47
CA GLY A 608 0.93 -10.89 -12.92
C GLY A 608 2.24 -11.21 -13.62
N PHE A 609 3.33 -10.63 -13.13
CA PHE A 609 4.69 -10.92 -13.56
C PHE A 609 5.13 -12.37 -13.31
N ALA A 610 4.31 -13.18 -12.62
CA ALA A 610 4.66 -14.56 -12.32
C ALA A 610 4.94 -15.35 -13.59
N ASP A 611 4.20 -15.16 -14.68
CA ASP A 611 4.38 -15.88 -15.94
C ASP A 611 5.81 -15.76 -16.52
N VAL A 612 6.43 -14.59 -16.40
CA VAL A 612 7.81 -14.31 -16.85
C VAL A 612 8.85 -14.36 -15.74
N PHE A 613 8.47 -14.65 -14.49
CA PHE A 613 9.40 -14.53 -13.36
C PHE A 613 10.62 -15.44 -13.43
N SER A 614 10.59 -16.51 -14.23
CA SER A 614 11.78 -17.32 -14.52
C SER A 614 12.92 -16.49 -15.15
N THR A 615 12.61 -15.44 -15.94
CA THR A 615 13.62 -14.53 -16.52
C THR A 615 14.28 -13.64 -15.47
N TYR A 616 13.67 -13.51 -14.28
CA TYR A 616 14.23 -12.69 -13.21
C TYR A 616 15.42 -13.38 -12.54
N THR A 617 15.41 -14.72 -12.51
CA THR A 617 16.31 -15.54 -11.68
C THR A 617 17.80 -15.26 -11.96
N GLY A 618 18.21 -15.21 -13.24
CA GLY A 618 19.62 -15.00 -13.60
C GLY A 618 20.17 -13.64 -13.18
N ALA A 619 19.43 -12.56 -13.44
CA ALA A 619 19.82 -11.20 -13.07
C ALA A 619 19.73 -11.00 -11.55
N LEU A 620 18.67 -11.49 -10.89
CA LEU A 620 18.55 -11.45 -9.44
C LEU A 620 19.70 -12.20 -8.75
N GLN A 621 20.06 -13.39 -9.23
CA GLN A 621 21.17 -14.16 -8.68
C GLN A 621 22.47 -13.36 -8.75
N THR A 622 22.83 -12.87 -9.93
CA THR A 622 24.06 -12.09 -10.15
C THR A 622 24.15 -10.90 -9.20
N GLU A 623 23.06 -10.13 -9.07
CA GLU A 623 23.03 -8.93 -8.22
C GLU A 623 23.02 -9.25 -6.73
N LEU A 624 22.29 -10.29 -6.30
CA LEU A 624 22.28 -10.71 -4.90
C LEU A 624 23.65 -11.24 -4.46
N GLU A 625 24.33 -12.00 -5.32
CA GLU A 625 25.69 -12.48 -5.07
C GLU A 625 26.69 -11.32 -5.03
N ALA A 626 26.57 -10.33 -5.92
CA ALA A 626 27.39 -9.12 -5.88
C ALA A 626 27.16 -8.32 -4.60
N ASN A 627 25.90 -8.13 -4.20
CA ASN A 627 25.54 -7.43 -2.97
C ASN A 627 26.07 -8.15 -1.72
N LEU A 628 25.99 -9.48 -1.66
CA LEU A 628 26.55 -10.29 -0.56
C LEU A 628 28.08 -10.31 -0.56
N THR A 629 28.72 -10.10 -1.71
CA THR A 629 30.19 -9.98 -1.78
C THR A 629 30.65 -8.60 -1.29
N ALA A 630 29.93 -7.54 -1.66
CA ALA A 630 30.23 -6.17 -1.28
C ALA A 630 29.92 -5.87 0.20
N ASP A 631 28.86 -6.47 0.74
CA ASP A 631 28.42 -6.34 2.13
C ASP A 631 28.17 -7.74 2.73
N PRO A 632 29.22 -8.42 3.22
CA PRO A 632 29.19 -9.83 3.59
C PRO A 632 28.45 -10.11 4.90
N ILE A 633 27.79 -11.27 4.95
CA ILE A 633 27.15 -11.80 6.15
C ILE A 633 28.11 -12.77 6.83
N PRO A 634 28.36 -12.64 8.16
CA PRO A 634 29.24 -13.55 8.88
C PRO A 634 28.87 -15.03 8.66
N GLY A 635 29.85 -15.84 8.26
CA GLY A 635 29.66 -17.27 8.00
C GLY A 635 29.11 -17.62 6.60
N LEU A 636 28.82 -16.63 5.74
CA LEU A 636 28.40 -16.85 4.36
C LEU A 636 29.42 -16.22 3.39
N ALA A 637 30.10 -17.05 2.60
CA ALA A 637 31.11 -16.62 1.64
C ALA A 637 30.92 -17.29 0.26
N THR A 638 31.59 -16.74 -0.75
CA THR A 638 31.62 -17.31 -2.11
C THR A 638 32.37 -18.65 -2.13
N PRO A 639 31.88 -19.69 -2.84
CA PRO A 639 30.66 -19.71 -3.63
C PRO A 639 29.40 -19.90 -2.76
N PHE A 640 28.36 -19.10 -3.01
CA PHE A 640 27.06 -19.17 -2.32
C PHE A 640 26.25 -20.40 -2.76
N SER A 641 26.75 -21.60 -2.48
CA SER A 641 26.09 -22.88 -2.77
C SER A 641 24.88 -23.11 -1.86
N CYS A 642 23.95 -24.00 -2.21
CA CYS A 642 22.86 -24.36 -1.30
C CYS A 642 23.38 -24.91 0.05
N ALA A 643 24.51 -25.62 0.07
CA ALA A 643 25.11 -26.13 1.30
C ALA A 643 25.56 -25.02 2.27
N SER A 644 26.00 -23.86 1.77
CA SER A 644 26.33 -22.69 2.59
C SER A 644 25.15 -21.75 2.83
N LEU A 645 24.18 -21.70 1.91
CA LEU A 645 22.99 -20.87 2.04
C LEU A 645 21.99 -21.40 3.06
N ILE A 646 21.74 -22.71 3.16
CA ILE A 646 20.75 -23.24 4.11
C ILE A 646 21.11 -22.91 5.58
N PRO A 647 22.36 -23.08 6.03
CA PRO A 647 22.76 -22.59 7.35
C PRO A 647 22.56 -21.08 7.53
N ALA A 648 22.90 -20.26 6.54
CA ALA A 648 22.71 -18.81 6.61
C ALA A 648 21.22 -18.40 6.64
N VAL A 649 20.36 -19.13 5.91
CA VAL A 649 18.91 -19.01 6.01
C VAL A 649 18.45 -19.36 7.42
N ASN A 650 18.89 -20.46 8.00
CA ASN A 650 18.52 -20.82 9.37
C ASN A 650 18.95 -19.76 10.38
N THR A 651 20.15 -19.20 10.27
CA THR A 651 20.60 -18.09 11.11
C THR A 651 19.72 -16.86 10.95
N THR A 652 19.33 -16.53 9.70
CA THR A 652 18.40 -15.43 9.40
C THR A 652 17.02 -15.67 10.01
N LEU A 653 16.51 -16.91 9.92
CA LEU A 653 15.20 -17.28 10.46
C LEU A 653 15.22 -17.44 11.99
N ALA A 654 16.37 -17.68 12.60
CA ALA A 654 16.53 -17.74 14.05
C ALA A 654 16.43 -16.36 14.72
N SER A 655 16.64 -15.27 13.98
CA SER A 655 16.46 -13.91 14.51
C SER A 655 15.02 -13.41 14.46
N LEU A 656 14.07 -14.20 13.92
CA LEU A 656 12.67 -13.79 13.81
C LEU A 656 12.07 -13.48 15.19
N PRO A 657 11.17 -12.48 15.28
CA PRO A 657 10.48 -12.22 16.53
C PRO A 657 9.56 -13.39 16.93
N PRO A 658 9.13 -13.44 18.21
CA PRO A 658 8.08 -14.36 18.64
C PRO A 658 6.84 -14.30 17.74
N VAL A 659 6.16 -15.43 17.59
CA VAL A 659 4.93 -15.53 16.76
C VAL A 659 3.90 -14.48 17.18
N GLY A 660 3.77 -14.26 18.49
CA GLY A 660 2.84 -13.30 19.10
C GLY A 660 3.30 -11.85 19.08
N ASP A 661 4.47 -11.51 18.52
CA ASP A 661 4.93 -10.12 18.47
C ASP A 661 4.01 -9.25 17.59
N TYR A 662 3.62 -8.10 18.15
CA TYR A 662 2.61 -7.22 17.57
C TYR A 662 3.26 -6.19 16.64
N PRO A 663 2.64 -5.83 15.51
CA PRO A 663 3.22 -4.83 14.60
C PRO A 663 3.36 -3.44 15.24
N THR A 664 4.34 -2.67 14.75
CA THR A 664 4.54 -1.27 15.11
C THR A 664 3.61 -0.34 14.33
N TYR A 665 3.55 0.93 14.73
CA TYR A 665 2.93 1.97 13.90
C TYR A 665 3.58 2.04 12.51
N THR A 666 4.90 1.89 12.39
CA THR A 666 5.62 1.89 11.10
C THR A 666 5.21 0.73 10.21
N ASP A 667 4.94 -0.45 10.77
CA ASP A 667 4.45 -1.60 10.00
C ASP A 667 3.09 -1.34 9.37
N VAL A 668 2.23 -0.66 10.14
CA VAL A 668 0.89 -0.23 9.72
C VAL A 668 1.02 0.87 8.67
N GLN A 669 1.80 1.92 8.97
CA GLN A 669 2.05 3.03 8.07
C GLN A 669 2.56 2.53 6.70
N ARG A 670 3.51 1.58 6.68
CA ARG A 670 3.98 0.92 5.44
C ARG A 670 2.83 0.32 4.64
N ILE A 671 1.89 -0.37 5.28
CA ILE A 671 0.70 -0.94 4.62
C ILE A 671 -0.16 0.17 4.03
N PHE A 672 -0.42 1.25 4.77
CA PHE A 672 -1.21 2.38 4.29
C PHE A 672 -0.50 3.18 3.18
N ASN A 673 0.80 3.33 3.23
CA ASN A 673 1.57 4.02 2.19
C ASN A 673 1.57 3.17 0.93
N LYS A 674 1.76 1.87 1.08
CA LYS A 674 1.64 0.87 0.02
C LYS A 674 0.23 0.80 -0.57
N ALA A 675 -0.83 0.96 0.22
CA ALA A 675 -2.22 0.62 -0.15
C ALA A 675 -3.17 1.80 -0.34
N CYS A 676 -3.08 2.86 0.48
CA CYS A 676 -4.04 3.95 0.56
C CYS A 676 -3.58 5.20 -0.19
N ILE A 677 -2.30 5.60 -0.09
CA ILE A 677 -1.75 6.71 -0.89
C ILE A 677 -1.83 6.39 -2.38
N GLU A 678 -1.54 5.15 -2.75
CA GLU A 678 -1.63 4.68 -4.13
C GLU A 678 -3.07 4.60 -4.67
N CYS A 679 -4.05 4.40 -3.76
CA CYS A 679 -5.46 4.28 -4.12
C CYS A 679 -6.24 5.59 -4.10
N HIS A 680 -5.78 6.56 -3.32
CA HIS A 680 -6.44 7.86 -3.14
C HIS A 680 -5.59 9.05 -3.59
N GLY A 681 -4.33 8.83 -3.98
CA GLY A 681 -3.47 9.80 -4.66
C GLY A 681 -4.03 10.26 -6.00
N GLY A 682 -4.97 9.48 -6.54
CA GLY A 682 -6.21 10.01 -7.12
C GLY A 682 -5.97 11.12 -8.09
N LEU A 683 -6.54 12.31 -7.90
CA LEU A 683 -6.09 13.59 -8.42
C LEU A 683 -6.81 14.68 -7.61
N ASP A 684 -6.42 14.79 -6.36
CA ASP A 684 -6.32 16.08 -5.67
C ASP A 684 -5.25 15.91 -4.59
N TYR A 685 -4.03 16.04 -5.11
CA TYR A 685 -2.76 15.47 -4.67
C TYR A 685 -2.37 15.75 -3.19
N PRO A 686 -2.01 14.71 -2.41
CA PRO A 686 -1.38 14.78 -1.08
C PRO A 686 0.03 15.46 -1.03
N PRO A 687 0.59 15.77 0.16
CA PRO A 687 0.19 15.20 1.43
C PRO A 687 -1.22 15.71 1.73
N TYR A 688 -2.10 14.76 2.02
CA TYR A 688 -3.52 14.76 1.71
C TYR A 688 -4.16 16.14 1.76
N LYS A 689 -4.96 16.53 0.74
CA LYS A 689 -6.08 17.41 1.08
C LYS A 689 -6.99 16.58 1.97
N ASN A 690 -6.80 16.77 3.26
CA ASN A 690 -7.49 16.09 4.34
C ASN A 690 -8.99 16.09 4.01
N PHE A 691 -9.60 14.92 3.75
CA PHE A 691 -11.04 14.81 3.46
C PHE A 691 -11.90 15.03 4.73
N GLY A 692 -11.44 15.93 5.61
CA GLY A 692 -12.04 16.18 6.91
C GLY A 692 -12.03 14.94 7.81
N THR A 693 -10.96 14.16 7.83
CA THR A 693 -10.85 13.02 8.75
C THR A 693 -9.60 13.11 9.59
N TYR A 694 -9.75 13.00 10.91
CA TYR A 694 -8.68 13.14 11.90
C TYR A 694 -7.49 12.17 11.74
N LEU A 695 -7.62 11.11 10.93
CA LEU A 695 -6.58 10.12 10.72
C LEU A 695 -5.62 10.53 9.59
N ASN A 696 -4.49 11.14 9.95
CA ASN A 696 -3.36 11.31 9.04
C ASN A 696 -2.33 10.20 9.29
N LEU A 697 -2.37 9.14 8.46
CA LEU A 697 -1.31 8.11 8.42
C LEU A 697 -0.22 8.46 7.39
N ALA A 698 -0.29 9.64 6.76
CA ALA A 698 0.71 10.09 5.81
C ALA A 698 2.05 10.35 6.53
N GLU A 699 3.10 10.30 5.73
CA GLU A 699 4.47 10.26 6.23
C GLU A 699 5.01 11.64 6.66
N ASP A 700 4.30 12.72 6.33
CA ASP A 700 4.61 14.09 6.73
C ASP A 700 4.11 14.45 8.14
N GLN A 701 3.64 13.47 8.92
CA GLN A 701 3.33 13.63 10.34
C GLN A 701 4.55 14.00 11.21
N SER A 702 5.67 14.39 10.60
CA SER A 702 6.78 15.10 11.24
C SER A 702 6.36 16.53 11.60
N ALA A 703 5.56 16.69 12.65
CA ALA A 703 5.80 17.84 13.50
C ALA A 703 7.21 17.68 14.11
N PRO A 704 8.02 18.74 14.20
CA PRO A 704 9.32 18.67 14.87
C PRO A 704 9.17 18.02 16.26
N GLY A 705 9.87 16.91 16.51
CA GLY A 705 9.85 16.20 17.79
C GLY A 705 8.91 14.99 17.89
N VAL A 706 8.12 14.66 16.87
CA VAL A 706 7.30 13.44 16.85
C VAL A 706 8.08 12.30 16.19
N ASN A 707 8.42 11.26 16.95
CA ASN A 707 8.98 10.03 16.41
C ASN A 707 7.83 9.10 15.96
N PRO A 708 7.68 8.81 14.65
CA PRO A 708 6.61 7.93 14.13
C PRO A 708 6.60 6.53 14.76
N LEU A 709 7.76 6.03 15.22
CA LEU A 709 7.88 4.71 15.86
C LEU A 709 7.31 4.69 17.28
N THR A 710 7.13 5.87 17.86
CA THR A 710 6.54 6.07 19.19
C THR A 710 5.13 6.68 19.08
N ALA A 711 4.62 6.89 17.87
CA ALA A 711 3.30 7.47 17.69
C ALA A 711 2.22 6.64 18.40
N SER A 712 1.48 7.26 19.31
CA SER A 712 0.43 6.57 20.07
C SER A 712 -0.64 6.02 19.13
N TYR A 713 -1.15 4.83 19.45
CA TYR A 713 -2.32 4.26 18.79
C TYR A 713 -3.54 5.19 18.84
N ASP A 714 -3.57 6.18 19.75
CA ASP A 714 -4.60 7.22 19.81
C ASP A 714 -4.84 7.96 18.49
N ILE A 715 -3.83 8.03 17.61
CA ILE A 715 -3.98 8.60 16.27
C ILE A 715 -4.95 7.76 15.42
N ALA A 716 -4.93 6.43 15.60
CA ALA A 716 -5.78 5.48 14.89
C ALA A 716 -7.02 5.04 15.67
N ALA A 717 -7.10 5.34 16.96
CA ALA A 717 -8.24 5.06 17.82
C ALA A 717 -9.62 5.43 17.23
N PRO A 718 -9.80 6.55 16.48
CA PRO A 718 -11.10 6.86 15.89
C PRO A 718 -11.61 5.80 14.90
N MET A 719 -10.72 4.99 14.33
CA MET A 719 -11.07 4.04 13.27
C MET A 719 -10.54 2.61 13.47
N ALA A 720 -9.65 2.37 14.43
CA ALA A 720 -8.96 1.10 14.61
C ALA A 720 -9.28 0.35 15.91
N THR A 721 -10.19 0.84 16.79
CA THR A 721 -10.44 0.30 18.16
C THR A 721 -10.82 -1.18 18.19
N SER A 722 -11.32 -1.72 17.08
CA SER A 722 -11.81 -3.09 16.98
C SER A 722 -11.74 -3.57 15.54
N GLN A 723 -11.87 -4.89 15.35
CA GLN A 723 -11.98 -5.50 14.02
C GLN A 723 -13.30 -5.16 13.31
N THR A 724 -14.23 -4.49 13.98
CA THR A 724 -15.45 -3.93 13.40
C THR A 724 -15.31 -2.42 13.15
N GLY A 725 -14.18 -1.82 13.54
CA GLY A 725 -13.85 -0.44 13.28
C GLY A 725 -13.80 -0.11 11.78
N PRO A 726 -14.05 1.14 11.40
CA PRO A 726 -14.19 1.55 10.02
C PRO A 726 -12.88 1.43 9.24
N LEU A 727 -11.72 1.46 9.91
CA LEU A 727 -10.43 1.22 9.28
C LEU A 727 -10.28 -0.23 8.84
N PHE A 728 -10.48 -1.17 9.77
CA PHE A 728 -10.31 -2.60 9.50
C PHE A 728 -11.35 -3.08 8.50
N ASP A 729 -12.64 -2.76 8.73
CA ASP A 729 -13.72 -3.14 7.82
C ASP A 729 -13.48 -2.62 6.41
N ARG A 730 -13.08 -1.35 6.25
CA ARG A 730 -12.78 -0.76 4.93
C ARG A 730 -11.61 -1.44 4.22
N ILE A 731 -10.63 -1.92 4.98
CA ILE A 731 -9.42 -2.52 4.42
C ILE A 731 -9.59 -4.01 4.10
N THR A 732 -10.40 -4.71 4.90
CA THR A 732 -10.67 -6.15 4.73
C THR A 732 -11.92 -6.44 3.91
N ARG A 733 -12.67 -5.39 3.50
CA ARG A 733 -13.89 -5.56 2.69
C ARG A 733 -13.56 -6.27 1.38
N THR A 734 -14.40 -7.24 1.01
CA THR A 734 -14.25 -8.05 -0.20
C THR A 734 -15.19 -7.62 -1.33
N SER A 735 -16.18 -6.76 -1.06
CA SER A 735 -17.16 -6.29 -2.05
C SER A 735 -16.68 -5.08 -2.84
N GLU A 736 -16.77 -5.16 -4.17
CA GLU A 736 -16.35 -4.11 -5.13
C GLU A 736 -17.33 -2.90 -5.20
N ASP A 737 -18.52 -3.01 -4.59
CA ASP A 737 -19.54 -1.97 -4.57
C ASP A 737 -19.27 -0.93 -3.47
N CYS A 738 -18.55 0.12 -3.82
CA CYS A 738 -18.32 1.26 -2.95
C CYS A 738 -18.72 2.55 -3.68
N PRO A 739 -19.78 3.25 -3.22
CA PRO A 739 -20.13 4.57 -3.72
C PRO A 739 -18.98 5.56 -3.44
N ASN A 740 -18.53 6.30 -4.46
CA ASN A 740 -17.56 7.40 -4.35
C ASN A 740 -16.06 7.02 -4.21
N GLY A 741 -15.62 5.85 -4.68
CA GLY A 741 -14.19 5.60 -4.95
C GLY A 741 -13.27 5.38 -3.74
N MET A 742 -13.82 5.11 -2.55
CA MET A 742 -13.03 4.77 -1.35
C MET A 742 -12.68 3.27 -1.32
N MET A 743 -11.44 2.91 -0.96
CA MET A 743 -10.90 1.54 -1.00
C MET A 743 -11.82 0.45 -0.41
N PRO A 744 -11.85 -0.77 -0.98
CA PRO A 744 -11.13 -1.25 -2.16
C PRO A 744 -12.02 -1.27 -3.42
N CYS A 745 -12.22 -0.12 -4.07
CA CYS A 745 -12.93 -0.08 -5.36
C CYS A 745 -12.08 -0.66 -6.49
N GLY A 746 -12.52 -1.78 -7.10
CA GLY A 746 -11.98 -2.30 -8.37
C GLY A 746 -10.51 -2.72 -8.37
N GLY A 747 -9.93 -2.95 -7.19
CA GLY A 747 -8.59 -3.51 -6.98
C GLY A 747 -8.65 -4.73 -6.05
N PRO A 748 -7.66 -5.64 -6.11
CA PRO A 748 -7.63 -6.82 -5.25
C PRO A 748 -7.56 -6.41 -3.77
N PRO A 749 -8.18 -7.15 -2.83
CA PRO A 749 -8.08 -6.90 -1.39
C PRO A 749 -6.62 -7.00 -0.94
N LEU A 750 -6.31 -6.50 0.27
CA LEU A 750 -4.95 -6.53 0.81
C LEU A 750 -4.39 -7.95 0.72
N SER A 751 -3.05 -8.09 0.67
CA SER A 751 -2.49 -9.41 0.91
C SER A 751 -2.95 -9.87 2.30
N GLN A 752 -3.15 -11.17 2.48
CA GLN A 752 -3.56 -11.70 3.78
C GLN A 752 -2.54 -11.33 4.87
N THR A 753 -1.25 -11.26 4.53
CA THR A 753 -0.18 -10.76 5.40
C THR A 753 -0.41 -9.33 5.88
N ASP A 754 -0.80 -8.41 4.98
CA ASP A 754 -1.06 -7.02 5.36
C ASP A 754 -2.36 -6.93 6.20
N VAL A 755 -3.41 -7.71 5.87
CA VAL A 755 -4.64 -7.82 6.68
C VAL A 755 -4.33 -8.33 8.09
N GLU A 756 -3.52 -9.39 8.20
CA GLU A 756 -3.17 -10.01 9.47
C GLU A 756 -2.24 -9.13 10.31
N THR A 757 -1.38 -8.34 9.66
CA THR A 757 -0.58 -7.30 10.33
C THR A 757 -1.51 -6.24 10.95
N LEU A 758 -2.48 -5.72 10.19
CA LEU A 758 -3.45 -4.77 10.74
C LEU A 758 -4.31 -5.40 11.86
N ARG A 759 -4.73 -6.66 11.69
CA ARG A 759 -5.50 -7.39 12.69
C ARG A 759 -4.74 -7.49 14.01
N ARG A 760 -3.49 -7.95 13.99
CA ARG A 760 -2.66 -8.11 15.21
C ARG A 760 -2.35 -6.76 15.84
N TRP A 761 -2.13 -5.73 15.02
CA TRP A 761 -1.98 -4.37 15.52
C TRP A 761 -3.24 -3.85 16.21
N ILE A 762 -4.43 -4.21 15.74
CA ILE A 762 -5.71 -3.83 16.37
C ILE A 762 -6.00 -4.65 17.62
N ILE A 763 -5.69 -5.95 17.66
CA ILE A 763 -5.93 -6.76 18.85
C ILE A 763 -4.98 -6.38 19.98
N GLY A 764 -3.68 -6.18 19.70
CA GLY A 764 -2.68 -5.89 20.74
C GLY A 764 -2.37 -7.05 21.67
N GLY A 765 -1.52 -6.79 22.67
CA GLY A 765 -1.05 -7.77 23.64
C GLY A 765 -1.85 -7.83 24.92
N ASN A 766 -1.69 -8.96 25.62
CA ASN A 766 -2.40 -9.26 26.87
C ASN A 766 -1.41 -9.56 28.02
N PRO A 767 -0.54 -8.60 28.40
CA PRO A 767 0.37 -8.79 29.51
C PRO A 767 -0.40 -8.77 30.84
N SER A 768 0.21 -9.33 31.88
CA SER A 768 -0.43 -9.38 33.19
C SER A 768 0.57 -9.50 34.34
N LEU A 769 0.10 -9.17 35.54
CA LEU A 769 0.81 -9.30 36.80
C LEU A 769 -0.15 -9.92 37.82
N TRP A 770 0.19 -11.11 38.33
CA TRP A 770 -0.66 -11.88 39.22
C TRP A 770 0.15 -12.33 40.43
N GLY A 771 -0.51 -12.57 41.56
CA GLY A 771 0.19 -13.18 42.70
C GLY A 771 1.25 -12.29 43.35
N ASP A 772 2.24 -12.90 43.96
CA ASP A 772 3.45 -12.23 44.41
C ASP A 772 4.43 -12.12 43.24
N PRO A 773 4.71 -10.93 42.70
CA PRO A 773 4.41 -10.67 41.30
C PRO A 773 4.96 -11.69 40.30
N HIS A 774 4.06 -12.53 39.79
CA HIS A 774 4.23 -13.33 38.58
C HIS A 774 3.87 -12.48 37.36
N LEU A 775 4.89 -12.07 36.61
CA LEU A 775 4.73 -11.24 35.42
C LEU A 775 4.51 -12.11 34.18
N THR A 776 3.71 -11.60 33.25
CA THR A 776 3.58 -12.14 31.90
C THR A 776 3.79 -10.99 30.92
N THR A 777 4.87 -11.06 30.16
CA THR A 777 5.26 -10.03 29.19
C THR A 777 4.29 -9.94 28.01
N MET A 778 4.43 -8.89 27.21
CA MET A 778 3.69 -8.66 25.98
C MET A 778 3.73 -9.86 25.02
N ASP A 779 4.88 -10.55 24.93
CA ASP A 779 5.12 -11.72 24.10
C ASP A 779 4.82 -13.06 24.81
N GLY A 780 4.25 -13.01 26.03
CA GLY A 780 3.74 -14.17 26.76
C GLY A 780 4.77 -14.92 27.62
N VAL A 781 5.99 -14.40 27.75
CA VAL A 781 7.02 -14.97 28.64
C VAL A 781 6.64 -14.69 30.08
N ARG A 782 6.73 -15.71 30.94
CA ARG A 782 6.43 -15.60 32.36
C ARG A 782 7.69 -15.60 33.20
N TYR A 783 7.76 -14.72 34.19
CA TYR A 783 8.86 -14.67 35.16
C TYR A 783 8.44 -13.96 36.44
N ASP A 784 9.16 -14.21 37.53
CA ASP A 784 8.86 -13.62 38.84
C ASP A 784 9.72 -12.38 39.09
N PHE A 785 9.14 -11.34 39.70
CA PHE A 785 9.87 -10.13 40.08
C PHE A 785 9.43 -9.61 41.45
N GLN A 786 10.22 -9.91 42.48
CA GLN A 786 9.89 -9.60 43.87
C GLN A 786 10.50 -8.29 44.40
N GLY A 787 10.97 -7.40 43.52
CA GLY A 787 11.63 -6.15 43.93
C GLY A 787 10.67 -5.27 44.73
N ALA A 788 11.15 -4.70 45.85
CA ALA A 788 10.35 -3.79 46.66
C ALA A 788 10.49 -2.33 46.20
N GLY A 789 9.35 -1.70 45.91
CA GLY A 789 9.29 -0.32 45.45
C GLY A 789 8.23 -0.10 44.38
N GLU A 790 8.39 0.97 43.62
CA GLU A 790 7.47 1.35 42.55
C GLU A 790 8.18 1.17 41.20
N TYR A 791 7.50 0.53 40.26
CA TYR A 791 8.07 0.13 38.98
C TYR A 791 7.15 0.46 37.82
N VAL A 792 7.74 0.80 36.68
CA VAL A 792 7.03 0.95 35.41
C VAL A 792 6.79 -0.44 34.83
N LEU A 793 5.52 -0.87 34.81
CA LEU A 793 5.13 -2.16 34.23
C LEU A 793 5.03 -2.07 32.70
N LEU A 794 4.38 -1.01 32.19
CA LEU A 794 4.21 -0.75 30.76
C LEU A 794 4.30 0.75 30.49
N ARG A 795 4.97 1.13 29.40
CA ARG A 795 5.02 2.52 28.93
C ARG A 795 4.95 2.63 27.40
N ASP A 796 4.17 3.60 26.93
CA ASP A 796 4.18 4.20 25.60
C ASP A 796 3.75 5.69 25.69
N PRO A 797 3.76 6.47 24.59
CA PRO A 797 3.41 7.90 24.68
C PRO A 797 1.97 8.25 25.08
N GLY A 798 1.02 7.30 25.08
CA GLY A 798 -0.38 7.53 25.45
C GLY A 798 -0.81 6.83 26.76
N LEU A 799 -0.02 5.86 27.21
CA LEU A 799 -0.27 5.00 28.35
C LEU A 799 1.00 4.75 29.15
N GLU A 800 0.92 4.94 30.46
CA GLU A 800 1.94 4.45 31.39
C GLU A 800 1.26 3.76 32.57
N LEU A 801 1.70 2.56 32.90
CA LEU A 801 1.19 1.74 34.00
C LEU A 801 2.33 1.48 34.98
N GLN A 802 2.15 1.93 36.22
CA GLN A 802 3.05 1.72 37.33
C GLN A 802 2.38 0.88 38.42
N ALA A 803 3.18 0.07 39.11
CA ALA A 803 2.73 -0.70 40.27
C ALA A 803 3.68 -0.52 41.45
N ARG A 804 3.10 -0.57 42.65
CA ARG A 804 3.86 -0.61 43.91
C ARG A 804 3.89 -2.03 44.43
N HIS A 805 5.09 -2.58 44.51
CA HIS A 805 5.38 -3.87 45.12
C HIS A 805 5.85 -3.64 46.55
N THR A 806 5.16 -4.29 47.48
CA THR A 806 5.35 -4.17 48.92
C THR A 806 5.96 -5.45 49.46
N PRO A 807 7.11 -5.42 50.14
CA PRO A 807 7.70 -6.61 50.74
C PRO A 807 6.80 -7.13 51.85
N VAL A 808 6.71 -8.45 51.98
CA VAL A 808 5.95 -9.12 53.06
C VAL A 808 6.82 -10.16 53.76
N GLN A 809 6.57 -10.37 55.05
CA GLN A 809 7.30 -11.39 55.82
C GLN A 809 6.74 -12.78 55.51
N THR A 810 7.60 -13.76 55.26
CA THR A 810 7.22 -15.17 55.05
C THR A 810 8.21 -16.07 55.78
N GLU A 811 7.80 -17.29 56.15
CA GLU A 811 8.72 -18.27 56.75
C GLU A 811 9.78 -18.76 55.74
N GLN A 812 9.46 -18.71 54.45
CA GLN A 812 10.31 -19.19 53.36
C GLN A 812 10.15 -18.32 52.10
N PRO A 813 11.18 -18.23 51.24
CA PRO A 813 11.08 -17.60 49.91
C PRO A 813 10.10 -18.33 48.98
N VAL A 814 9.65 -17.65 47.94
CA VAL A 814 8.93 -18.26 46.81
C VAL A 814 9.89 -18.77 45.73
N GLY A 815 9.39 -19.67 44.89
CA GLY A 815 10.11 -20.25 43.76
C GLY A 815 10.67 -21.66 44.02
N PRO A 816 11.62 -22.13 43.19
CA PRO A 816 12.27 -21.38 42.12
C PRO A 816 11.35 -21.10 40.93
N ASP A 817 11.46 -19.92 40.34
CA ASP A 817 10.79 -19.56 39.07
C ASP A 817 11.47 -20.28 37.89
N PRO A 818 10.74 -20.92 36.94
CA PRO A 818 11.37 -21.60 35.81
C PRO A 818 12.14 -20.70 34.84
N HIS A 819 11.77 -19.42 34.70
CA HIS A 819 12.43 -18.52 33.75
C HIS A 819 13.75 -17.97 34.29
N THR A 820 13.76 -17.52 35.53
CA THR A 820 14.94 -16.95 36.21
C THR A 820 15.76 -18.02 36.93
N GLY A 821 15.13 -19.08 37.42
CA GLY A 821 15.74 -20.10 38.29
C GLY A 821 16.00 -19.61 39.73
N LEU A 822 15.51 -18.42 40.08
CA LEU A 822 15.75 -17.80 41.38
C LEU A 822 14.63 -18.13 42.36
N THR A 823 15.00 -18.28 43.63
CA THR A 823 14.08 -18.13 44.76
C THR A 823 14.22 -16.70 45.29
N ALA A 824 13.12 -16.13 45.78
CA ALA A 824 13.10 -14.74 46.26
C ALA A 824 12.09 -14.55 47.38
N CYS A 825 12.37 -13.63 48.29
CA CYS A 825 11.39 -13.24 49.30
C CYS A 825 10.23 -12.49 48.67
N ALA A 826 9.00 -12.87 49.05
CA ALA A 826 7.79 -12.39 48.40
C ALA A 826 7.56 -10.88 48.60
N SER A 827 7.08 -10.23 47.56
CA SER A 827 6.45 -8.92 47.60
C SER A 827 5.04 -9.03 47.03
N ILE A 828 4.15 -8.10 47.31
CA ILE A 828 2.79 -8.11 46.73
C ILE A 828 2.47 -6.76 46.12
N THR A 829 1.63 -6.74 45.08
CA THR A 829 1.16 -5.49 44.50
C THR A 829 0.08 -4.88 45.37
N THR A 830 0.31 -3.66 45.87
CA THR A 830 -0.58 -2.97 46.83
C THR A 830 -1.15 -1.65 46.30
N ALA A 831 -0.60 -1.14 45.20
CA ALA A 831 -1.12 0.04 44.54
C ALA A 831 -0.82 0.01 43.04
N VAL A 832 -1.68 0.66 42.28
CA VAL A 832 -1.55 0.84 40.84
C VAL A 832 -1.74 2.31 40.48
N ALA A 833 -0.94 2.80 39.54
CA ALA A 833 -1.11 4.13 38.98
C ALA A 833 -0.99 4.09 37.46
N VAL A 834 -1.86 4.82 36.79
CA VAL A 834 -2.02 4.77 35.33
C VAL A 834 -2.11 6.19 34.78
N ARG A 835 -1.36 6.47 33.71
CA ARG A 835 -1.58 7.66 32.88
C ARG A 835 -2.46 7.27 31.71
N VAL A 836 -3.63 7.90 31.58
CA VAL A 836 -4.57 7.72 30.47
C VAL A 836 -4.76 9.05 29.77
N GLY A 837 -4.09 9.23 28.64
CA GLY A 837 -3.98 10.54 27.99
C GLY A 837 -3.29 11.56 28.92
N PRO A 838 -3.86 12.76 29.14
CA PRO A 838 -3.31 13.74 30.07
C PRO A 838 -3.61 13.44 31.55
N HIS A 839 -4.49 12.48 31.84
CA HIS A 839 -4.95 12.23 33.21
C HIS A 839 -4.11 11.18 33.92
N ARG A 840 -3.87 11.42 35.21
CA ARG A 840 -3.22 10.48 36.11
C ARG A 840 -4.27 9.86 37.03
N VAL A 841 -4.34 8.54 37.04
CA VAL A 841 -5.21 7.75 37.92
C VAL A 841 -4.34 7.02 38.92
N SER A 842 -4.59 7.17 40.22
CA SER A 842 -3.94 6.37 41.26
C SER A 842 -4.97 5.61 42.07
N TYR A 843 -4.69 4.35 42.37
CA TYR A 843 -5.54 3.50 43.18
C TYR A 843 -4.68 2.82 44.24
N GLN A 844 -4.84 3.28 45.48
CA GLN A 844 -3.95 2.98 46.59
C GLN A 844 -4.70 3.06 47.91
N MET A 845 -4.13 2.43 48.93
CA MET A 845 -4.68 2.45 50.30
C MET A 845 -4.82 3.87 50.84
N ASN A 846 -5.85 4.08 51.65
CA ASN A 846 -5.99 5.30 52.43
C ASN A 846 -4.94 5.33 53.55
N ALA A 847 -4.27 6.48 53.74
CA ALA A 847 -3.22 6.63 54.74
C ALA A 847 -3.75 6.62 56.19
N GLU A 848 -5.00 7.06 56.40
CA GLU A 848 -5.64 7.13 57.73
C GLU A 848 -6.51 5.90 58.02
N LYS A 849 -7.08 5.28 56.98
CA LYS A 849 -7.98 4.11 57.06
C LYS A 849 -7.54 3.00 56.09
N PRO A 850 -6.49 2.24 56.40
CA PRO A 850 -5.87 1.26 55.49
C PRO A 850 -6.84 0.27 54.85
N GLU A 851 -7.95 -0.04 55.52
CA GLU A 851 -9.02 -0.91 55.03
C GLU A 851 -9.81 -0.33 53.84
N LEU A 852 -9.58 0.93 53.45
CA LEU A 852 -10.22 1.58 52.30
C LEU A 852 -9.23 1.86 51.18
N LEU A 853 -9.62 1.55 49.94
CA LEU A 853 -8.93 1.99 48.74
C LEU A 853 -9.45 3.36 48.29
N VAL A 854 -8.54 4.23 47.88
CA VAL A 854 -8.85 5.57 47.39
C VAL A 854 -8.44 5.68 45.94
N LEU A 855 -9.43 5.88 45.08
CA LEU A 855 -9.23 6.28 43.68
C LEU A 855 -8.99 7.77 43.61
N ARG A 856 -7.93 8.20 42.94
CA ARG A 856 -7.67 9.61 42.63
C ARG A 856 -7.55 9.81 41.13
N VAL A 857 -8.05 10.95 40.66
CA VAL A 857 -7.82 11.44 39.31
C VAL A 857 -7.16 12.81 39.43
N ASP A 858 -5.98 12.95 38.81
CA ASP A 858 -5.14 14.14 38.86
C ASP A 858 -4.86 14.61 40.30
N GLY A 859 -4.60 13.63 41.18
CA GLY A 859 -4.31 13.82 42.61
C GLY A 859 -5.52 14.09 43.49
N LYS A 860 -6.73 14.23 42.93
CA LYS A 860 -7.96 14.48 43.68
C LYS A 860 -8.72 13.17 43.94
N PRO A 861 -9.12 12.87 45.20
CA PRO A 861 -9.98 11.72 45.49
C PRO A 861 -11.30 11.80 44.74
N VAL A 862 -11.73 10.66 44.17
CA VAL A 862 -13.00 10.51 43.46
C VAL A 862 -13.76 9.28 43.95
N THR A 863 -15.08 9.37 44.01
CA THR A 863 -15.95 8.23 44.32
C THR A 863 -16.37 7.55 43.02
N LEU A 864 -16.07 6.26 42.88
CA LEU A 864 -16.53 5.45 41.76
C LEU A 864 -17.83 4.74 42.17
N GLU A 865 -18.96 5.16 41.61
CA GLU A 865 -20.21 4.43 41.73
C GLU A 865 -20.22 3.25 40.73
N LYS A 866 -20.79 3.45 39.54
CA LYS A 866 -20.76 2.46 38.45
C LYS A 866 -19.70 2.78 37.38
N GLU A 867 -19.57 4.06 37.03
CA GLU A 867 -18.66 4.55 35.99
C GLU A 867 -18.21 5.99 36.28
N LEU A 868 -16.98 6.30 35.88
CA LEU A 868 -16.42 7.65 35.80
C LEU A 868 -15.83 7.87 34.40
N LEU A 869 -16.30 8.89 33.68
CA LEU A 869 -15.71 9.32 32.41
C LEU A 869 -14.52 10.26 32.66
N LEU A 870 -13.42 10.06 31.93
CA LEU A 870 -12.26 10.94 31.98
C LEU A 870 -12.38 12.04 30.91
N PRO A 871 -12.07 13.31 31.21
CA PRO A 871 -12.23 14.42 30.25
C PRO A 871 -11.51 14.26 28.91
N ALA A 872 -10.37 13.56 28.89
CA ALA A 872 -9.64 13.26 27.66
C ALA A 872 -10.05 11.92 26.98
N GLY A 873 -11.13 11.30 27.45
CA GLY A 873 -11.89 10.33 26.68
C GLY A 873 -11.79 8.86 27.06
N GLY A 874 -11.03 8.53 28.11
CA GLY A 874 -11.10 7.22 28.76
C GLY A 874 -12.27 7.09 29.74
N ARG A 875 -12.40 5.94 30.40
CA ARG A 875 -13.34 5.73 31.50
C ARG A 875 -12.80 4.78 32.55
N ILE A 876 -13.40 4.83 33.74
CA ILE A 876 -13.18 3.90 34.84
C ILE A 876 -14.51 3.28 35.22
N THR A 877 -14.60 1.96 35.32
CA THR A 877 -15.81 1.23 35.71
C THR A 877 -15.54 0.30 36.88
N SER A 878 -16.56 0.03 37.69
CA SER A 878 -16.48 -1.04 38.70
C SER A 878 -16.60 -2.40 38.01
N THR A 879 -15.83 -3.38 38.46
CA THR A 879 -15.93 -4.78 38.00
C THR A 879 -17.00 -5.58 38.78
N GLY A 880 -17.66 -4.96 39.76
CA GLY A 880 -18.59 -5.62 40.68
C GLY A 880 -17.92 -6.53 41.73
N THR A 881 -16.59 -6.69 41.69
CA THR A 881 -15.81 -7.40 42.71
C THR A 881 -15.34 -6.44 43.81
N ASN A 882 -14.97 -6.97 44.96
CA ASN A 882 -14.55 -6.16 46.12
C ASN A 882 -13.35 -5.26 45.77
N GLY A 883 -13.56 -3.94 45.70
CA GLY A 883 -12.52 -2.98 45.31
C GLY A 883 -12.04 -3.07 43.86
N GLY A 884 -12.65 -3.93 43.04
CA GLY A 884 -12.20 -4.14 41.67
C GLY A 884 -12.62 -3.00 40.73
N ILE A 885 -11.67 -2.58 39.89
CA ILE A 885 -11.87 -1.51 38.92
C ILE A 885 -11.34 -1.90 37.54
N ARG A 886 -11.90 -1.29 36.51
CA ARG A 886 -11.39 -1.35 35.14
C ARG A 886 -11.16 0.05 34.61
N ILE A 887 -9.99 0.26 34.01
CA ILE A 887 -9.60 1.52 33.38
C ILE A 887 -9.49 1.27 31.88
N GLU A 888 -10.20 2.05 31.08
CA GLU A 888 -10.23 1.92 29.62
C GLU A 888 -9.74 3.22 28.96
N SER A 889 -8.73 3.11 28.11
CA SER A 889 -8.26 4.23 27.31
C SER A 889 -9.14 4.44 26.08
N ALA A 890 -9.14 5.65 25.52
CA ALA A 890 -9.79 5.92 24.24
C ALA A 890 -9.21 5.07 23.08
N GLY A 891 -7.96 4.60 23.24
CA GLY A 891 -7.27 3.66 22.35
C GLY A 891 -7.62 2.18 22.56
N GLY A 892 -8.64 1.85 23.36
CA GLY A 892 -9.14 0.48 23.51
C GLY A 892 -8.32 -0.43 24.42
N THR A 893 -7.16 0.03 24.95
CA THR A 893 -6.45 -0.70 26.00
C THR A 893 -7.29 -0.73 27.27
N ARG A 894 -7.41 -1.91 27.88
CA ARG A 894 -8.21 -2.12 29.10
C ARG A 894 -7.32 -2.69 30.18
N ILE A 895 -7.29 -2.03 31.33
CA ILE A 895 -6.55 -2.47 32.52
C ILE A 895 -7.59 -2.87 33.55
N THR A 896 -7.63 -4.14 33.91
CA THR A 896 -8.50 -4.67 34.96
C THR A 896 -7.67 -4.92 36.21
N VAL A 897 -8.09 -4.33 37.33
CA VAL A 897 -7.47 -4.48 38.63
C VAL A 897 -8.44 -5.27 39.51
N THR A 898 -8.03 -6.47 39.90
CA THR A 898 -8.79 -7.29 40.85
C THR A 898 -8.13 -7.17 42.21
N THR A 899 -8.91 -6.92 43.25
CA THR A 899 -8.37 -6.72 44.59
C THR A 899 -9.02 -7.62 45.64
N ASP A 900 -8.30 -7.89 46.72
CA ASP A 900 -8.88 -8.42 47.95
C ASP A 900 -8.12 -7.89 49.17
N TRP A 901 -8.76 -7.96 50.34
CA TRP A 901 -8.20 -7.49 51.60
C TRP A 901 -7.49 -8.61 52.35
N TRP A 902 -6.18 -8.46 52.56
CA TRP A 902 -5.39 -9.39 53.34
C TRP A 902 -5.35 -8.97 54.82
N ALA A 903 -6.29 -9.49 55.59
CA ALA A 903 -6.54 -9.05 56.97
C ALA A 903 -5.36 -9.23 57.92
N HIS A 904 -4.54 -10.29 57.76
CA HIS A 904 -3.40 -10.55 58.64
C HIS A 904 -2.35 -9.43 58.59
N TYR A 905 -2.01 -8.98 57.38
CA TYR A 905 -1.06 -7.88 57.17
C TYR A 905 -1.72 -6.51 57.09
N GLY A 906 -3.05 -6.42 57.02
CA GLY A 906 -3.75 -5.16 56.84
C GLY A 906 -3.42 -4.49 55.50
N LEU A 907 -3.25 -5.28 54.44
CA LEU A 907 -2.86 -4.81 53.11
C LEU A 907 -3.90 -5.18 52.06
N TRP A 908 -4.04 -4.31 51.05
CA TRP A 908 -4.75 -4.67 49.83
C TRP A 908 -3.81 -5.38 48.88
N TYR A 909 -4.28 -6.50 48.33
CA TYR A 909 -3.58 -7.27 47.32
C TYR A 909 -4.24 -7.03 45.95
N MET A 910 -3.46 -6.86 44.89
CA MET A 910 -3.94 -6.52 43.55
C MET A 910 -3.36 -7.43 42.46
N ASN A 911 -4.24 -7.99 41.62
CA ASN A 911 -3.87 -8.55 40.31
C ASN A 911 -4.18 -7.54 39.20
N ILE A 912 -3.33 -7.51 38.17
CA ILE A 912 -3.46 -6.61 37.02
C ILE A 912 -3.50 -7.46 35.73
N ASP A 913 -4.60 -7.36 35.00
CA ASP A 913 -4.76 -7.92 33.64
C ASP A 913 -4.90 -6.78 32.64
N VAL A 914 -4.07 -6.77 31.61
CA VAL A 914 -4.15 -5.77 30.54
C VAL A 914 -4.58 -6.44 29.26
N ARG A 915 -5.53 -5.84 28.54
CA ARG A 915 -6.00 -6.30 27.24
C ARG A 915 -5.75 -5.23 26.19
N GLN A 916 -5.38 -5.66 24.99
CA GLN A 916 -5.09 -4.78 23.86
C GLN A 916 -4.02 -3.73 24.18
N ALA A 917 -3.00 -4.12 24.94
CA ALA A 917 -1.82 -3.31 25.19
C ALA A 917 -0.99 -3.16 23.92
N ARG A 918 -0.28 -2.04 23.79
CA ARG A 918 0.67 -1.77 22.69
C ARG A 918 2.00 -1.22 23.16
N ALA A 919 2.12 -0.96 24.46
CA ALA A 919 3.35 -0.59 25.11
C ALA A 919 4.43 -1.66 24.88
N ARG A 920 5.66 -1.19 24.65
CA ARG A 920 6.84 -2.03 24.36
C ARG A 920 7.94 -1.85 25.41
N GLU A 921 7.72 -1.00 26.39
CA GLU A 921 8.67 -0.64 27.42
C GLU A 921 8.11 -1.00 28.80
N GLY A 922 9.00 -1.26 29.76
CA GLY A 922 8.66 -1.63 31.13
C GLY A 922 8.88 -3.10 31.44
N LEU A 923 8.61 -3.49 32.68
CA LEU A 923 8.79 -4.86 33.17
C LEU A 923 7.96 -5.90 32.38
N LEU A 924 6.82 -5.50 31.83
CA LEU A 924 5.97 -6.35 31.01
C LEU A 924 6.26 -6.23 29.50
N GLY A 925 7.30 -5.48 29.10
CA GLY A 925 7.69 -5.33 27.69
C GLY A 925 8.11 -6.66 27.02
N PRO A 926 8.17 -6.72 25.68
CA PRO A 926 8.63 -7.91 24.96
C PRO A 926 10.13 -8.19 25.21
N ILE A 927 10.53 -9.45 25.11
CA ILE A 927 11.93 -9.86 25.23
C ILE A 927 12.56 -9.95 23.84
N ALA A 928 13.61 -9.17 23.60
CA ALA A 928 14.32 -9.19 22.32
C ALA A 928 15.03 -10.54 22.06
N PRO A 929 15.14 -11.02 20.81
CA PRO A 929 15.89 -12.23 20.50
C PRO A 929 17.32 -12.21 21.05
N GLY A 930 17.74 -13.30 21.69
CA GLY A 930 19.06 -13.39 22.33
C GLY A 930 19.17 -12.67 23.69
N ASN A 931 18.10 -12.01 24.15
CA ASN A 931 17.99 -11.44 25.48
C ASN A 931 17.17 -12.35 26.42
N TRP A 932 17.32 -12.21 27.74
CA TRP A 932 16.54 -13.00 28.71
C TRP A 932 15.53 -12.20 29.54
N LEU A 933 15.58 -10.87 29.46
CA LEU A 933 14.65 -9.92 30.07
C LEU A 933 14.25 -8.84 29.04
N PRO A 934 13.20 -8.04 29.28
CA PRO A 934 12.88 -6.89 28.44
C PRO A 934 14.04 -5.89 28.34
N VAL A 935 14.00 -5.02 27.33
CA VAL A 935 15.03 -3.98 27.12
C VAL A 935 15.05 -2.96 28.26
N LEU A 936 16.21 -2.36 28.50
CA LEU A 936 16.36 -1.26 29.46
C LEU A 936 15.74 0.04 28.89
N PRO A 937 15.43 1.05 29.73
CA PRO A 937 14.80 2.29 29.28
C PRO A 937 15.62 3.09 28.26
N ASP A 938 16.94 2.88 28.20
CA ASP A 938 17.86 3.49 27.24
C ASP A 938 17.98 2.68 25.92
N GLY A 939 17.24 1.58 25.80
CA GLY A 939 17.26 0.67 24.65
C GLY A 939 18.35 -0.40 24.70
N SER A 940 19.22 -0.41 25.71
CA SER A 940 20.25 -1.44 25.84
C SER A 940 19.70 -2.80 26.28
N GLN A 941 20.44 -3.88 25.97
CA GLN A 941 20.04 -5.27 26.21
C GLN A 941 21.00 -5.94 27.22
N LEU A 942 20.51 -6.94 27.95
CA LEU A 942 21.29 -7.69 28.94
C LEU A 942 21.96 -8.95 28.36
N GLY A 943 21.63 -9.34 27.14
CA GLY A 943 22.18 -10.51 26.45
C GLY A 943 21.57 -11.84 26.92
N ALA A 944 22.23 -12.94 26.61
CA ALA A 944 21.71 -14.27 26.93
C ALA A 944 21.61 -14.51 28.44
N ARG A 945 20.67 -15.37 28.86
CA ARG A 945 20.46 -15.72 30.27
C ARG A 945 21.76 -16.28 30.88
N PRO A 946 22.32 -15.67 31.95
CA PRO A 946 23.53 -16.19 32.60
C PRO A 946 23.35 -17.63 33.10
N SER A 947 24.42 -18.42 33.15
CA SER A 947 24.37 -19.75 33.77
C SER A 947 24.37 -19.68 35.30
N ASP A 948 25.12 -18.74 35.87
CA ASP A 948 25.22 -18.51 37.31
C ASP A 948 23.98 -17.80 37.88
N LEU A 949 23.52 -18.23 39.07
CA LEU A 949 22.33 -17.65 39.71
C LEU A 949 22.59 -16.27 40.32
N GLY A 950 23.82 -15.98 40.76
CA GLY A 950 24.19 -14.65 41.26
C GLY A 950 24.17 -13.62 40.14
N ASP A 951 24.72 -13.95 38.98
CA ASP A 951 24.67 -13.09 37.80
C ASP A 951 23.23 -12.83 37.33
N ARG A 952 22.34 -13.83 37.46
CA ARG A 952 20.91 -13.64 37.19
C ARG A 952 20.26 -12.71 38.21
N TYR A 953 20.58 -12.85 39.49
CA TYR A 953 20.07 -11.97 40.55
C TYR A 953 20.48 -10.51 40.29
N VAL A 954 21.77 -10.27 40.02
CA VAL A 954 22.29 -8.93 39.68
C VAL A 954 21.64 -8.40 38.40
N GLY A 955 21.50 -9.24 37.37
CA GLY A 955 20.84 -8.87 36.13
C GLY A 955 19.38 -8.46 36.32
N LEU A 956 18.61 -9.21 37.11
CA LEU A 956 17.18 -8.99 37.33
C LEU A 956 16.89 -7.85 38.30
N TYR A 957 17.52 -7.83 39.48
CA TYR A 957 17.15 -6.90 40.55
C TYR A 957 18.00 -5.63 40.53
N GLU A 958 19.33 -5.75 40.42
CA GLU A 958 20.25 -4.61 40.55
C GLU A 958 20.45 -3.81 39.26
N LYS A 959 20.21 -4.44 38.09
CA LYS A 959 20.31 -3.77 36.78
C LYS A 959 18.93 -3.52 36.18
N PHE A 960 18.19 -4.58 35.84
CA PHE A 960 16.90 -4.46 35.16
C PHE A 960 15.85 -3.76 36.03
N GLY A 961 15.60 -4.27 37.24
CA GLY A 961 14.65 -3.70 38.19
C GLY A 961 14.96 -2.25 38.55
N GLU A 962 16.23 -1.93 38.83
CA GLU A 962 16.65 -0.56 39.13
C GLU A 962 16.44 0.41 37.97
N SER A 963 16.68 -0.03 36.72
CA SER A 963 16.48 0.83 35.56
C SER A 963 15.01 1.22 35.35
N TRP A 964 14.07 0.35 35.73
CA TRP A 964 12.62 0.56 35.60
C TRP A 964 11.95 1.07 36.89
N ARG A 965 12.75 1.39 37.90
CA ARG A 965 12.26 1.96 39.16
C ARG A 965 11.72 3.37 38.93
N VAL A 966 10.55 3.64 39.50
CA VAL A 966 9.89 4.95 39.43
C VAL A 966 10.66 5.96 40.27
N THR A 967 10.91 7.14 39.70
CA THR A 967 11.57 8.25 40.37
C THR A 967 10.56 9.29 40.82
N LYS A 968 10.99 10.25 41.65
CA LYS A 968 10.15 11.36 42.07
C LYS A 968 9.53 12.11 40.88
N ASP A 969 10.27 12.25 39.79
CA ASP A 969 9.86 13.03 38.62
C ASP A 969 8.98 12.22 37.65
N THR A 970 9.06 10.89 37.69
CA THR A 970 8.27 10.00 36.83
C THR A 970 7.05 9.40 37.53
N SER A 971 6.91 9.57 38.84
CA SER A 971 5.86 8.93 39.62
C SER A 971 4.44 9.35 39.23
N LEU A 972 3.59 8.34 39.08
CA LEU A 972 2.16 8.51 38.91
C LEU A 972 1.37 8.39 40.22
N PHE A 973 2.03 8.10 41.34
CA PHE A 973 1.37 7.93 42.63
C PHE A 973 1.18 9.27 43.36
N ASP A 974 0.26 9.26 44.33
CA ASP A 974 0.05 10.37 45.26
C ASP A 974 0.61 9.99 46.63
N TYR A 975 1.37 10.89 47.26
CA TYR A 975 2.03 10.62 48.54
C TYR A 975 1.43 11.48 49.65
N ALA A 976 1.31 10.90 50.84
CA ALA A 976 1.05 11.69 52.04
C ALA A 976 2.29 12.54 52.40
N SER A 977 2.06 13.61 53.16
CA SER A 977 3.12 14.57 53.50
C SER A 977 4.34 13.88 54.12
N GLY A 978 5.52 14.14 53.56
CA GLY A 978 6.79 13.55 54.01
C GLY A 978 7.18 12.22 53.37
N TYR A 979 6.32 11.62 52.54
CA TYR A 979 6.62 10.40 51.80
C TYR A 979 6.90 10.65 50.31
N SER A 980 7.63 9.72 49.70
CA SER A 980 7.98 9.72 48.27
C SER A 980 8.18 8.28 47.78
N THR A 981 8.58 8.11 46.51
CA THR A 981 9.00 6.81 45.95
C THR A 981 10.08 6.12 46.82
N GLU A 982 10.97 6.91 47.45
CA GLU A 982 12.05 6.42 48.32
C GLU A 982 11.50 5.77 49.58
N SER A 983 10.38 6.27 50.11
CA SER A 983 9.75 5.70 51.32
C SER A 983 9.27 4.27 51.11
N TYR A 984 8.91 3.91 49.88
CA TYR A 984 8.43 2.58 49.52
C TYR A 984 9.51 1.67 48.93
N THR A 985 10.74 2.17 48.75
CA THR A 985 11.84 1.44 48.11
C THR A 985 12.71 0.73 49.15
N LEU A 986 12.84 -0.59 49.03
CA LEU A 986 13.86 -1.38 49.72
C LEU A 986 14.77 -2.03 48.67
N ARG A 987 15.95 -1.46 48.44
CA ARG A 987 16.89 -1.93 47.40
C ARG A 987 17.47 -3.31 47.71
N GLU A 988 17.63 -3.65 48.98
CA GLU A 988 18.11 -4.96 49.44
C GLU A 988 17.03 -6.06 49.36
N TRP A 989 15.83 -5.74 48.88
CA TRP A 989 14.73 -6.70 48.77
C TRP A 989 14.41 -7.05 47.31
N PRO A 990 14.37 -8.33 46.95
CA PRO A 990 14.63 -9.50 47.80
C PRO A 990 16.13 -9.71 48.02
N GLY A 991 16.54 -10.29 49.15
CA GLY A 991 17.94 -10.66 49.37
C GLY A 991 18.36 -11.90 48.56
N TYR A 992 19.58 -11.92 48.03
CA TYR A 992 20.12 -13.10 47.33
C TYR A 992 20.30 -14.28 48.30
N LYS A 993 19.67 -15.43 47.97
CA LYS A 993 19.70 -16.66 48.79
C LYS A 993 19.25 -16.45 50.24
N ALA A 994 18.18 -15.69 50.44
CA ALA A 994 17.54 -15.62 51.75
C ALA A 994 16.94 -16.99 52.13
N ASP A 995 17.20 -17.46 53.34
CA ASP A 995 16.53 -18.65 53.90
C ASP A 995 15.21 -18.30 54.60
N VAL A 996 15.08 -17.06 55.06
CA VAL A 996 13.93 -16.52 55.78
C VAL A 996 13.69 -15.09 55.34
N CYS A 997 12.42 -14.69 55.21
CA CYS A 997 12.04 -13.37 54.72
C CYS A 997 11.58 -12.48 55.87
N ARG A 998 12.43 -11.54 56.28
CA ARG A 998 12.21 -10.62 57.40
C ARG A 998 12.43 -9.19 56.96
N ILE A 999 11.57 -8.29 57.42
CA ILE A 999 11.63 -6.86 57.07
C ILE A 999 12.25 -6.10 58.24
N GLU A 1000 13.43 -5.53 58.04
CA GLU A 1000 14.11 -4.72 59.06
C GLU A 1000 13.56 -3.29 59.13
N LYS A 1001 13.10 -2.75 57.99
CA LYS A 1001 12.53 -1.41 57.88
C LYS A 1001 11.22 -1.47 57.09
N ALA A 1002 10.10 -1.34 57.79
CA ALA A 1002 8.79 -1.33 57.14
C ALA A 1002 8.57 -0.07 56.30
N PRO A 1003 8.11 -0.20 55.04
CA PRO A 1003 7.61 0.95 54.30
C PRO A 1003 6.30 1.48 54.92
N PRO A 1004 5.90 2.73 54.59
CA PRO A 1004 4.74 3.36 55.18
C PRO A 1004 3.44 2.57 54.98
N GLY A 1005 2.69 2.37 56.05
CA GLY A 1005 1.41 1.66 56.01
C GLY A 1005 1.52 0.13 55.98
N ILE A 1006 2.71 -0.43 56.20
CA ILE A 1006 2.94 -1.88 56.26
C ILE A 1006 3.21 -2.31 57.71
N PRO A 1007 2.28 -3.02 58.35
CA PRO A 1007 2.50 -3.61 59.67
C PRO A 1007 3.60 -4.67 59.64
N VAL A 1008 4.57 -4.56 60.57
CA VAL A 1008 5.50 -5.66 60.85
C VAL A 1008 4.80 -6.63 61.80
N VAL A 1009 4.17 -7.66 61.23
CA VAL A 1009 3.54 -8.76 61.97
C VAL A 1009 4.29 -10.06 61.72
N GLU A 1010 4.21 -10.98 62.68
CA GLU A 1010 4.81 -12.32 62.54
C GLU A 1010 4.26 -13.03 61.30
N PRO A 1011 5.11 -13.75 60.54
CA PRO A 1011 4.67 -14.45 59.35
C PRO A 1011 3.68 -15.55 59.69
N LEU A 1012 2.69 -15.74 58.82
CA LEU A 1012 1.85 -16.92 58.86
C LEU A 1012 2.70 -18.17 58.57
N LYS A 1013 2.29 -19.28 59.18
CA LYS A 1013 2.94 -20.56 58.96
C LYS A 1013 2.78 -20.98 57.50
N ALA A 1014 3.87 -21.43 56.89
CA ALA A 1014 3.81 -21.97 55.54
C ALA A 1014 2.84 -23.15 55.42
N ILE A 1015 2.07 -23.18 54.34
CA ILE A 1015 1.17 -24.29 54.01
C ILE A 1015 1.94 -25.29 53.13
N PRO A 1016 1.90 -26.61 53.40
CA PRO A 1016 2.49 -27.60 52.52
C PRO A 1016 1.96 -27.48 51.08
N LEU A 1017 2.84 -27.59 50.08
CA LEU A 1017 2.48 -27.33 48.68
C LEU A 1017 1.28 -28.18 48.20
N GLU A 1018 1.19 -29.45 48.59
CA GLU A 1018 0.05 -30.32 48.26
C GLU A 1018 -1.29 -29.77 48.79
N GLN A 1019 -1.27 -29.20 50.00
CA GLN A 1019 -2.44 -28.56 50.58
C GLN A 1019 -2.77 -27.24 49.88
N ALA A 1020 -1.74 -26.46 49.48
CA ALA A 1020 -1.91 -25.24 48.70
C ALA A 1020 -2.51 -25.53 47.31
N GLU A 1021 -2.05 -26.58 46.62
CA GLU A 1021 -2.62 -27.05 45.35
C GLU A 1021 -4.10 -27.42 45.48
N ALA A 1022 -4.49 -28.08 46.58
CA ALA A 1022 -5.87 -28.42 46.86
C ALA A 1022 -6.76 -27.16 47.06
N LEU A 1023 -6.20 -26.10 47.67
CA LEU A 1023 -6.87 -24.79 47.80
C LEU A 1023 -6.97 -24.07 46.44
N CYS A 1024 -5.98 -24.23 45.57
CA CYS A 1024 -5.92 -23.63 44.24
C CYS A 1024 -6.64 -24.42 43.14
N LYS A 1025 -7.34 -25.53 43.45
CA LYS A 1025 -8.01 -26.40 42.46
C LYS A 1025 -9.00 -25.71 41.51
N GLY A 1026 -9.49 -24.52 41.87
CA GLY A 1026 -10.39 -23.70 41.04
C GLY A 1026 -9.70 -22.84 39.99
N VAL A 1027 -8.36 -22.77 40.01
CA VAL A 1027 -7.50 -21.98 39.11
C VAL A 1027 -7.14 -22.80 37.87
N SER A 1028 -6.97 -22.15 36.73
CA SER A 1028 -6.56 -22.80 35.48
C SER A 1028 -5.22 -23.51 35.63
N LYS A 1029 -5.00 -24.57 34.83
CA LYS A 1029 -3.75 -25.34 34.82
C LYS A 1029 -2.52 -24.46 34.60
N GLU A 1030 -2.67 -23.42 33.80
CA GLU A 1030 -1.59 -22.50 33.46
C GLU A 1030 -1.15 -21.66 34.67
N ARG A 1031 -2.05 -21.36 35.61
CA ARG A 1031 -1.81 -20.50 36.79
C ARG A 1031 -1.81 -21.26 38.12
N LEU A 1032 -2.03 -22.57 38.07
CA LEU A 1032 -2.15 -23.42 39.26
C LEU A 1032 -0.85 -23.42 40.07
N ARG A 1033 0.31 -23.47 39.41
CA ARG A 1033 1.61 -23.47 40.08
C ARG A 1033 1.84 -22.16 40.83
N ASP A 1034 1.68 -21.05 40.12
CA ASP A 1034 1.76 -19.68 40.67
C ASP A 1034 0.89 -19.60 41.94
N CYS A 1035 -0.41 -19.83 41.83
CA CYS A 1035 -1.34 -19.83 42.98
C CYS A 1035 -0.88 -20.73 44.15
N ALA A 1036 -0.43 -21.95 43.86
CA ALA A 1036 -0.01 -22.88 44.90
C ALA A 1036 1.26 -22.40 45.61
N GLN A 1037 2.20 -21.76 44.89
CA GLN A 1037 3.40 -21.17 45.45
C GLN A 1037 3.06 -19.97 46.34
N ASP A 1038 2.19 -19.06 45.91
CA ASP A 1038 1.70 -17.94 46.71
C ASP A 1038 1.08 -18.45 48.02
N VAL A 1039 0.10 -19.35 47.94
CA VAL A 1039 -0.63 -19.86 49.12
C VAL A 1039 0.32 -20.62 50.06
N ALA A 1040 1.26 -21.38 49.51
CA ALA A 1040 2.24 -22.12 50.31
C ALA A 1040 3.19 -21.19 51.07
N ALA A 1041 3.72 -20.15 50.42
CA ALA A 1041 4.69 -19.25 51.03
C ALA A 1041 4.06 -18.18 51.93
N THR A 1042 2.88 -17.67 51.56
CA THR A 1042 2.16 -16.64 52.33
C THR A 1042 1.32 -17.21 53.47
N GLY A 1043 0.96 -18.49 53.39
CA GLY A 1043 0.15 -19.18 54.39
C GLY A 1043 -1.34 -18.80 54.37
N ASP A 1044 -1.84 -18.10 53.34
CA ASP A 1044 -3.20 -17.57 53.31
C ASP A 1044 -3.98 -17.97 52.03
N PRO A 1045 -5.19 -18.55 52.14
CA PRO A 1045 -6.03 -18.89 50.98
C PRO A 1045 -6.63 -17.68 50.23
N VAL A 1046 -6.47 -16.44 50.72
CA VAL A 1046 -6.96 -15.22 50.03
C VAL A 1046 -6.39 -15.08 48.61
N PHE A 1047 -5.16 -15.55 48.39
CA PHE A 1047 -4.52 -15.56 47.06
C PHE A 1047 -5.30 -16.46 46.09
N ALA A 1048 -5.61 -17.70 46.48
CA ALA A 1048 -6.41 -18.61 45.66
C ALA A 1048 -7.79 -18.03 45.29
N LYS A 1049 -8.47 -17.36 46.24
CA LYS A 1049 -9.75 -16.69 45.99
C LYS A 1049 -9.62 -15.57 44.95
N THR A 1050 -8.55 -14.78 45.02
CA THR A 1050 -8.31 -13.67 44.10
C THR A 1050 -7.93 -14.16 42.71
N PHE A 1051 -7.12 -15.22 42.59
CA PHE A 1051 -6.85 -15.90 41.31
C PHE A 1051 -8.15 -16.36 40.65
N VAL A 1052 -9.01 -17.08 41.38
CA VAL A 1052 -10.31 -17.53 40.88
C VAL A 1052 -11.20 -16.35 40.46
N THR A 1053 -11.21 -15.27 41.24
CA THR A 1053 -11.99 -14.06 40.94
C THR A 1053 -11.48 -13.39 39.65
N THR A 1054 -10.16 -13.28 39.51
CA THR A 1054 -9.52 -12.69 38.32
C THR A 1054 -9.82 -13.54 37.08
N GLU A 1055 -9.72 -14.87 37.18
CA GLU A 1055 -10.08 -15.77 36.06
C GLU A 1055 -11.57 -15.72 35.71
N LYS A 1056 -12.47 -15.65 36.69
CA LYS A 1056 -13.90 -15.50 36.43
C LYS A 1056 -14.21 -14.22 35.66
N LEU A 1057 -13.60 -13.10 36.05
CA LEU A 1057 -13.71 -11.83 35.32
C LEU A 1057 -13.17 -11.94 33.89
N GLY A 1058 -12.09 -12.70 33.68
CA GLY A 1058 -11.51 -12.94 32.35
C GLY A 1058 -12.27 -13.96 31.48
N ARG A 1059 -13.08 -14.85 32.08
CA ARG A 1059 -13.85 -15.89 31.38
C ARG A 1059 -15.26 -15.45 30.96
N ASN A 1060 -15.76 -14.36 31.52
CA ASN A 1060 -17.05 -13.78 31.15
C ASN A 1060 -17.11 -13.55 29.63
N LEU A 1061 -18.05 -14.22 28.94
CA LEU A 1061 -18.20 -14.06 27.50
C LEU A 1061 -18.87 -12.72 27.22
N ALA A 1062 -18.27 -11.93 26.32
CA ALA A 1062 -18.91 -10.69 25.91
C ALA A 1062 -20.15 -10.96 25.05
N PRO A 1063 -21.12 -10.01 25.01
CA PRO A 1063 -22.26 -10.09 24.10
C PRO A 1063 -21.82 -10.28 22.65
N GLU A 1064 -22.67 -10.90 21.82
CA GLU A 1064 -22.40 -11.00 20.39
C GLU A 1064 -22.40 -9.61 19.72
N THR A 1065 -21.71 -9.51 18.58
CA THR A 1065 -21.67 -8.27 17.80
C THR A 1065 -23.05 -7.97 17.23
N LEU A 1066 -23.64 -6.86 17.64
CA LEU A 1066 -24.93 -6.39 17.15
C LEU A 1066 -24.87 -5.86 15.70
N GLU A 1067 -26.00 -5.90 15.01
CA GLU A 1067 -26.17 -5.38 13.63
C GLU A 1067 -26.81 -3.98 13.63
N LEU A 1068 -26.24 -3.04 12.86
CA LEU A 1068 -26.81 -1.71 12.66
C LEU A 1068 -27.92 -1.73 11.58
N VAL A 1069 -29.01 -1.01 11.83
CA VAL A 1069 -30.19 -1.01 10.93
C VAL A 1069 -30.25 0.27 10.10
N THR A 1070 -30.35 1.45 10.74
CA THR A 1070 -30.48 2.76 10.07
C THR A 1070 -29.85 3.86 10.94
N PRO A 1071 -29.34 4.98 10.38
CA PRO A 1071 -29.14 5.26 8.95
C PRO A 1071 -28.01 4.39 8.38
N LYS A 1072 -28.16 3.90 7.14
CA LYS A 1072 -27.12 3.08 6.48
C LYS A 1072 -25.80 3.85 6.32
N GLU A 1073 -24.69 3.11 6.16
CA GLU A 1073 -23.37 3.69 5.91
C GLU A 1073 -23.41 4.71 4.75
N ASN A 1074 -22.85 5.90 4.98
CA ASN A 1074 -22.82 7.05 4.06
C ASN A 1074 -24.20 7.61 3.67
N ALA A 1075 -25.25 7.33 4.45
CA ALA A 1075 -26.54 7.97 4.25
C ALA A 1075 -26.45 9.49 4.44
N VAL A 1076 -27.26 10.22 3.67
CA VAL A 1076 -27.42 11.66 3.81
C VAL A 1076 -28.78 11.94 4.43
N THR A 1077 -28.80 12.68 5.54
CA THR A 1077 -29.95 12.81 6.44
C THR A 1077 -30.21 14.27 6.81
N SER A 1078 -31.36 14.54 7.46
CA SER A 1078 -31.65 15.85 8.06
C SER A 1078 -30.94 16.01 9.41
N SER A 1079 -30.90 17.23 9.97
CA SER A 1079 -30.36 17.48 11.32
C SER A 1079 -30.98 16.63 12.44
N SER A 1080 -32.18 16.08 12.26
CA SER A 1080 -32.75 15.08 13.18
C SER A 1080 -32.54 13.68 12.59
N VAL A 1081 -31.72 12.86 13.25
CA VAL A 1081 -31.34 11.53 12.77
C VAL A 1081 -31.80 10.46 13.76
N THR A 1082 -32.52 9.45 13.28
CA THR A 1082 -32.91 8.27 14.08
C THR A 1082 -31.96 7.12 13.77
N PHE A 1083 -31.31 6.63 14.82
CA PHE A 1083 -30.38 5.51 14.81
C PHE A 1083 -31.08 4.28 15.37
N GLU A 1084 -30.97 3.14 14.68
CA GLU A 1084 -31.57 1.87 15.10
C GLU A 1084 -30.59 0.71 14.90
N TRP A 1085 -30.69 -0.28 15.78
CA TRP A 1085 -29.88 -1.49 15.75
C TRP A 1085 -30.68 -2.72 16.19
N LYS A 1086 -30.12 -3.92 15.98
CA LYS A 1086 -30.68 -5.18 16.47
C LYS A 1086 -30.18 -5.50 17.87
N ASP A 1087 -30.95 -6.33 18.57
CA ASP A 1087 -30.57 -6.87 19.87
C ASP A 1087 -29.34 -7.79 19.75
N ALA A 1088 -28.48 -7.79 20.76
CA ALA A 1088 -27.33 -8.68 20.92
C ALA A 1088 -27.64 -9.76 21.96
N TYR A 1089 -27.24 -10.98 21.65
CA TYR A 1089 -27.35 -12.11 22.58
C TYR A 1089 -26.07 -12.25 23.39
N ASP A 1090 -26.21 -12.41 24.71
CA ASP A 1090 -25.12 -12.79 25.59
C ASP A 1090 -25.13 -14.30 25.83
N LYS A 1091 -23.96 -14.94 25.63
CA LYS A 1091 -23.87 -16.41 25.67
C LYS A 1091 -24.05 -16.99 27.06
N ASP A 1092 -23.72 -16.21 28.09
CA ASP A 1092 -23.84 -16.59 29.49
C ASP A 1092 -25.21 -16.17 30.08
N GLY A 1093 -26.07 -15.55 29.25
CA GLY A 1093 -27.44 -15.18 29.57
C GLY A 1093 -27.55 -13.88 30.37
N ASP A 1094 -26.49 -13.07 30.40
CA ASP A 1094 -26.48 -11.79 31.10
C ASP A 1094 -27.30 -10.71 30.36
N ALA A 1095 -27.84 -9.76 31.13
CA ALA A 1095 -28.65 -8.68 30.58
C ALA A 1095 -27.78 -7.67 29.83
N VAL A 1096 -28.09 -7.46 28.54
CA VAL A 1096 -27.33 -6.55 27.67
C VAL A 1096 -27.93 -5.15 27.68
N VAL A 1097 -27.07 -4.14 27.78
CA VAL A 1097 -27.41 -2.73 27.60
C VAL A 1097 -26.58 -2.12 26.47
N TYR A 1098 -27.13 -1.08 25.83
CA TYR A 1098 -26.56 -0.45 24.64
C TYR A 1098 -26.11 0.98 24.92
N ARG A 1099 -24.90 1.31 24.46
CA ARG A 1099 -24.40 2.69 24.37
C ARG A 1099 -24.37 3.13 22.93
N HIS A 1100 -25.16 4.14 22.60
CA HIS A 1100 -25.07 4.80 21.31
C HIS A 1100 -23.93 5.83 21.34
N CYS A 1101 -22.97 5.71 20.44
CA CYS A 1101 -21.85 6.63 20.33
C CYS A 1101 -21.92 7.38 19.00
N VAL A 1102 -21.87 8.72 19.02
CA VAL A 1102 -21.87 9.55 17.82
C VAL A 1102 -20.90 10.73 18.00
N TRP A 1103 -19.99 10.94 17.05
CA TRP A 1103 -18.98 12.00 17.12
C TRP A 1103 -18.63 12.55 15.74
N ASN A 1104 -18.05 13.75 15.71
CA ASN A 1104 -17.64 14.38 14.46
C ASN A 1104 -16.44 13.64 13.86
N VAL A 1105 -16.46 13.41 12.54
CA VAL A 1105 -15.36 12.71 11.82
C VAL A 1105 -13.97 13.38 11.96
N ASN A 1106 -13.94 14.67 12.32
CA ASN A 1106 -12.72 15.44 12.55
C ASN A 1106 -12.21 15.40 14.01
N THR A 1107 -12.88 14.65 14.89
CA THR A 1107 -12.55 14.60 16.32
C THR A 1107 -12.16 13.19 16.75
N ARG A 1108 -11.33 13.07 17.80
CA ARG A 1108 -10.99 11.78 18.39
C ARG A 1108 -12.21 11.12 19.03
N PHE A 1109 -12.34 9.80 18.88
CA PHE A 1109 -13.32 9.05 19.65
C PHE A 1109 -13.00 9.17 21.14
N THR A 1110 -14.03 9.38 21.95
CA THR A 1110 -13.96 9.39 23.41
C THR A 1110 -15.21 8.72 23.95
N TYR A 1111 -15.14 8.10 25.13
CA TYR A 1111 -16.33 7.57 25.78
C TYR A 1111 -17.36 8.65 26.14
N ALA A 1112 -16.98 9.95 26.13
CA ALA A 1112 -17.91 11.07 26.27
C ALA A 1112 -18.83 11.27 25.05
N ALA A 1113 -18.48 10.74 23.89
CA ALA A 1113 -19.35 10.71 22.71
C ALA A 1113 -20.44 9.64 22.81
N CYS A 1114 -20.41 8.81 23.85
CA CYS A 1114 -21.35 7.73 24.07
C CYS A 1114 -22.40 8.09 25.11
N THR A 1115 -23.56 7.48 24.96
CA THR A 1115 -24.64 7.59 25.93
C THR A 1115 -24.39 6.65 27.10
N LYS A 1116 -25.13 6.84 28.20
CA LYS A 1116 -25.25 5.78 29.22
C LYS A 1116 -25.87 4.52 28.59
N GLY A 1117 -25.55 3.37 29.16
CA GLY A 1117 -26.08 2.06 28.72
C GLY A 1117 -27.57 1.96 29.03
N VAL A 1118 -28.38 1.68 28.01
CA VAL A 1118 -29.84 1.55 28.11
C VAL A 1118 -30.34 0.35 27.27
N PRO A 1119 -31.49 -0.28 27.58
CA PRO A 1119 -31.95 -1.46 26.85
C PRO A 1119 -32.58 -1.14 25.47
N GLU A 1120 -32.94 0.11 25.19
CA GLU A 1120 -33.60 0.50 23.94
C GLU A 1120 -32.67 0.32 22.73
N GLN A 1121 -33.24 -0.14 21.61
CA GLN A 1121 -32.51 -0.37 20.35
C GLN A 1121 -32.68 0.75 19.31
N SER A 1122 -33.17 1.92 19.73
CA SER A 1122 -33.37 3.07 18.87
C SER A 1122 -33.13 4.38 19.62
N ARG A 1123 -32.60 5.39 18.91
CA ARG A 1123 -32.39 6.72 19.45
C ARG A 1123 -32.42 7.79 18.37
N THR A 1124 -33.15 8.87 18.63
CA THR A 1124 -33.11 10.09 17.79
C THR A 1124 -32.17 11.13 18.39
N VAL A 1125 -31.27 11.67 17.56
CA VAL A 1125 -30.30 12.71 17.95
C VAL A 1125 -30.39 13.89 16.98
N LYS A 1126 -30.30 15.11 17.51
CA LYS A 1126 -30.16 16.32 16.72
C LYS A 1126 -28.68 16.63 16.51
N LEU A 1127 -28.24 16.66 15.26
CA LEU A 1127 -26.86 16.91 14.82
C LEU A 1127 -26.77 18.23 14.06
N GLU A 1128 -25.58 18.82 14.00
CA GLU A 1128 -25.37 20.05 13.24
C GLU A 1128 -25.37 19.77 11.73
N GLY A 1129 -26.09 20.60 10.96
CA GLY A 1129 -26.11 20.53 9.50
C GLY A 1129 -24.77 20.93 8.87
N GLY A 1130 -24.53 20.45 7.65
CA GLY A 1130 -23.29 20.68 6.91
C GLY A 1130 -22.07 19.92 7.44
N ARG A 1131 -22.27 18.88 8.26
CA ARG A 1131 -21.19 18.09 8.88
C ARG A 1131 -21.38 16.59 8.68
N ASP A 1132 -20.28 15.87 8.88
CA ASP A 1132 -20.24 14.41 8.89
C ASP A 1132 -19.98 13.87 10.31
N TYR A 1133 -20.63 12.75 10.60
CA TYR A 1133 -20.53 12.07 11.88
C TYR A 1133 -20.24 10.59 11.70
N PHE A 1134 -19.40 10.04 12.58
CA PHE A 1134 -19.30 8.60 12.81
C PHE A 1134 -20.26 8.20 13.91
N TRP A 1135 -20.80 6.99 13.80
CA TRP A 1135 -21.61 6.40 14.87
C TRP A 1135 -21.40 4.89 14.98
N LYS A 1136 -21.52 4.39 16.21
CA LYS A 1136 -21.48 2.96 16.55
C LYS A 1136 -22.29 2.70 17.83
N VAL A 1137 -22.50 1.43 18.15
CA VAL A 1137 -23.15 1.00 19.38
C VAL A 1137 -22.25 0.01 20.13
N LEU A 1138 -22.12 0.18 21.44
CA LEU A 1138 -21.47 -0.78 22.34
C LEU A 1138 -22.54 -1.60 23.04
N ALA A 1139 -22.44 -2.93 22.97
CA ALA A 1139 -23.23 -3.85 23.79
C ALA A 1139 -22.43 -4.23 25.03
N GLU A 1140 -23.01 -4.05 26.22
CA GLU A 1140 -22.38 -4.30 27.51
C GLU A 1140 -23.26 -5.22 28.36
N ASP A 1141 -22.68 -6.22 29.02
CA ASP A 1141 -23.40 -7.18 29.88
C ASP A 1141 -23.45 -6.77 31.37
N GLY A 1142 -22.79 -5.66 31.72
CA GLY A 1142 -22.65 -5.22 33.12
C GLY A 1142 -21.73 -6.06 34.01
N ARG A 1143 -21.14 -7.14 33.50
CA ARG A 1143 -20.10 -7.97 34.14
C ARG A 1143 -18.71 -7.77 33.56
N GLY A 1144 -18.60 -6.87 32.58
CA GLY A 1144 -17.35 -6.47 31.97
C GLY A 1144 -17.12 -7.12 30.60
N GLY A 1145 -18.09 -7.82 30.01
CA GLY A 1145 -18.09 -8.11 28.59
C GLY A 1145 -18.60 -6.90 27.81
N THR A 1146 -17.90 -6.56 26.74
CA THR A 1146 -18.28 -5.46 25.85
C THR A 1146 -17.90 -5.79 24.42
N THR A 1147 -18.83 -5.57 23.50
CA THR A 1147 -18.62 -5.75 22.06
C THR A 1147 -19.07 -4.50 21.31
N GLU A 1148 -18.33 -4.12 20.27
CA GLU A 1148 -18.63 -2.94 19.45
C GLU A 1148 -19.25 -3.35 18.11
N SER A 1149 -20.32 -2.67 17.69
CA SER A 1149 -20.85 -2.75 16.32
C SER A 1149 -19.84 -2.27 15.28
N ARG A 1150 -20.17 -2.44 13.99
CA ARG A 1150 -19.49 -1.65 12.95
C ARG A 1150 -19.66 -0.15 13.20
N THR A 1151 -18.70 0.65 12.74
CA THR A 1151 -18.85 2.11 12.74
C THR A 1151 -19.32 2.58 11.36
N TRP A 1152 -20.43 3.31 11.32
CA TRP A 1152 -20.98 3.87 10.10
C TRP A 1152 -20.80 5.39 10.06
N ARG A 1153 -20.68 5.94 8.84
CA ARG A 1153 -20.67 7.39 8.59
C ARG A 1153 -22.07 7.86 8.19
N VAL A 1154 -22.47 9.04 8.65
CA VAL A 1154 -23.68 9.74 8.20
C VAL A 1154 -23.34 11.20 7.88
N THR A 1155 -23.90 11.73 6.79
CA THR A 1155 -23.80 13.14 6.41
C THR A 1155 -25.11 13.84 6.77
N VAL A 1156 -25.01 14.99 7.43
CA VAL A 1156 -26.16 15.78 7.87
C VAL A 1156 -26.25 17.03 6.99
N LYS A 1157 -27.37 17.19 6.26
CA LYS A 1157 -27.62 18.37 5.41
C LYS A 1157 -28.04 19.58 6.22
#